data_AF-A0A023EXN3-F1
#
_entry.id   AF-A0A023EXN3-F1
#
_cell.length_a   1.000
_cell.length_b   1.000
_cell.length_c   1.000
_cell.angle_alpha   90.00
_cell.angle_beta   90.00
_cell.angle_gamma   90.00
#
_symmetry.space_group_name_H-M   'P 1'
#
loop_
_entity.id
_entity.type
_entity.pdbx_description
1 polymer ?
#
loop_
_entity_poly.entity_id
_entity_poly.type
_entity_poly.pdbx_seq_one_letter_code
_entity_poly.pdbx_strand_id
1 'polypeptide(L)'
;FLTVYPHNAVPGHNLHANINSELSGGDTMYNVSVLFKSFPFTVTYPIPVYPPAKISRSGLNGLDPCLTLVKQKKAWEYCKDVILNSCDKSMLEDISSSDDFEEKSQVNVHPNVALLTKHMENDPDQYFNATYNWYFSGSNIEIINAGDRKYLMRPNGSTGEILFSPLILHKNQWIPESESDNELKFNLKNSNPPCQVDAINSNVLIREKTRICHLMLKENNEKMFIEQLCDITGSINNPFICASINKENVNEFCTLTPDELHIWNVSLSSPVSKLNFNLEKDNSNDSWGHVHYIDADTVLYADRKAVRIFDLRANNTNDHITWPINNLVDICEEISCCNVGSRNINYIGTNHHLLSLDIRQGWTQRWTHGITSSPTMIKILQRNMQDFIFVGSQRSDSVVLIQNESEDGNSNISRIHPYLLPSLRESLHLARYNGLCLDHLLTSRFSMSLTGLCCLEDKYINVIRCTSIGDIFWQKLKSVEYNDSHVSTNLSDDDIKKMEEFEFGCEEAYIRSDKKCRVTSVRNTEKLIDYLYTAICPVDESKDKISINHKKLPKCKQLKTYCDYLAPVLLEPWDIDALGEQSEDSDSASQFQNGSECDSNSDEECDIEYAVSNWLNTYSQEMSTYIEYSVDEEKINTNPNDSDMKEDISAMMEHDEDRLLPKQEMKISDELSQNIFQNISSIENDSNVRNQCVTDGRFTKEKPIPTTKKKYVSGF
;
A
#
# COMPACT_ATOMS: atom_id res chain seq x y z
N PHE A 1 29.67 -9.56 0.03
CA PHE A 1 28.68 -9.06 1.00
C PHE A 1 27.27 -9.15 0.42
N LEU A 2 27.00 -8.45 -0.70
CA LEU A 2 25.69 -8.48 -1.41
C LEU A 2 25.30 -9.83 -2.03
N THR A 3 26.25 -10.76 -2.21
CA THR A 3 25.96 -12.15 -2.62
C THR A 3 25.39 -13.03 -1.50
N VAL A 4 25.45 -12.56 -0.25
CA VAL A 4 25.08 -13.32 0.96
C VAL A 4 23.92 -12.66 1.72
N TYR A 5 23.84 -11.32 1.68
CA TYR A 5 22.80 -10.54 2.35
C TYR A 5 21.95 -9.79 1.34
N PRO A 6 20.63 -9.71 1.53
CA PRO A 6 19.78 -8.99 0.59
C PRO A 6 20.11 -7.50 0.62
N HIS A 7 19.97 -6.81 -0.52
CA HIS A 7 20.41 -5.41 -0.72
C HIS A 7 19.82 -4.43 0.30
N ASN A 8 18.67 -4.76 0.89
CA ASN A 8 17.97 -3.98 1.89
C ASN A 8 18.41 -4.25 3.35
N ALA A 9 19.20 -5.31 3.62
CA ALA A 9 19.49 -5.75 4.99
C ALA A 9 20.48 -4.86 5.74
N VAL A 10 21.26 -4.03 5.04
CA VAL A 10 22.19 -3.11 5.68
C VAL A 10 21.91 -1.71 5.16
N PRO A 11 21.39 -0.80 5.98
CA PRO A 11 21.37 0.62 5.66
C PRO A 11 22.79 1.08 5.35
N GLY A 12 23.09 1.23 4.06
CA GLY A 12 24.34 1.76 3.55
C GLY A 12 24.55 3.21 3.98
N HIS A 13 25.79 3.55 4.28
CA HIS A 13 26.20 4.91 4.57
C HIS A 13 25.91 5.84 3.38
N ASN A 14 25.65 7.11 3.67
CA ASN A 14 25.60 8.15 2.66
C ASN A 14 26.95 8.23 1.93
N LEU A 15 26.98 7.87 0.64
CA LEU A 15 28.13 8.08 -0.22
C LEU A 15 27.96 9.41 -0.93
N HIS A 16 28.76 10.40 -0.52
CA HIS A 16 28.76 11.74 -1.10
C HIS A 16 30.00 11.94 -1.98
N ALA A 17 29.83 12.50 -3.18
CA ALA A 17 30.90 12.65 -4.16
C ALA A 17 32.12 13.47 -3.64
N ASN A 18 31.88 14.46 -2.77
CA ASN A 18 32.90 15.39 -2.26
C ASN A 18 33.51 15.07 -0.87
N ILE A 19 33.36 13.86 -0.28
CA ILE A 19 33.93 13.57 1.07
C ILE A 19 35.48 13.51 1.09
N ASN A 20 36.15 13.57 -0.06
CA ASN A 20 37.59 13.26 -0.17
C ASN A 20 38.58 14.41 0.16
N SER A 21 38.15 15.64 0.48
CA SER A 21 39.11 16.75 0.70
C SER A 21 39.54 16.95 2.16
N GLU A 22 38.67 16.73 3.14
CA GLU A 22 38.97 17.07 4.54
C GLU A 22 39.73 15.97 5.31
N LEU A 23 39.68 14.73 4.83
CA LEU A 23 40.37 13.59 5.44
C LEU A 23 41.86 13.46 5.03
N SER A 24 42.34 14.33 4.14
CA SER A 24 43.72 14.29 3.61
C SER A 24 44.77 14.93 4.53
N GLY A 25 44.35 15.62 5.60
CA GLY A 25 45.22 16.27 6.56
C GLY A 25 45.50 15.44 7.81
N GLY A 26 46.43 14.47 7.73
CA GLY A 26 47.32 14.02 8.84
C GLY A 26 46.75 13.37 10.11
N ASP A 27 45.55 13.71 10.59
CA ASP A 27 44.98 13.23 11.85
C ASP A 27 43.83 12.24 11.60
N THR A 28 44.19 11.05 11.14
CA THR A 28 43.27 9.96 10.74
C THR A 28 42.44 9.33 11.88
N MET A 29 42.58 9.83 13.12
CA MET A 29 41.71 9.48 14.26
C MET A 29 40.67 10.56 14.61
N TYR A 30 40.70 11.74 13.95
CA TYR A 30 39.69 12.76 14.17
C TYR A 30 38.37 12.38 13.46
N ASN A 31 37.55 11.67 14.24
CA ASN A 31 36.10 11.64 14.25
C ASN A 31 35.34 11.14 13.00
N VAL A 32 35.39 9.83 12.77
CA VAL A 32 34.26 9.10 12.15
C VAL A 32 32.94 9.43 12.87
N SER A 33 32.99 9.71 14.18
CA SER A 33 31.87 10.20 15.01
C SER A 33 31.32 11.58 14.62
N VAL A 34 32.04 12.43 13.89
CA VAL A 34 31.52 13.72 13.39
C VAL A 34 30.67 13.53 12.13
N LEU A 35 30.86 12.42 11.41
CA LEU A 35 30.03 12.05 10.26
C LEU A 35 28.69 11.43 10.66
N PHE A 36 28.54 10.98 11.91
CA PHE A 36 27.36 10.26 12.38
C PHE A 36 26.68 10.97 13.55
N LYS A 37 25.46 11.45 13.34
CA LYS A 37 24.58 11.97 14.39
C LYS A 37 23.53 10.92 14.77
N SER A 38 23.17 10.87 16.05
CA SER A 38 22.02 10.08 16.51
C SER A 38 20.73 10.61 15.89
N PHE A 39 19.75 9.73 15.71
CA PHE A 39 18.43 10.12 15.23
C PHE A 39 17.80 11.17 16.16
N PRO A 40 17.43 12.37 15.67
CA PRO A 40 17.12 13.52 16.53
C PRO A 40 15.65 13.59 16.95
N PHE A 41 14.83 12.57 16.67
CA PHE A 41 13.40 12.56 16.98
C PHE A 41 12.98 11.40 17.88
N THR A 42 11.97 11.65 18.71
CA THR A 42 11.08 10.61 19.22
C THR A 42 9.92 10.45 18.24
N VAL A 43 9.53 9.20 17.96
CA VAL A 43 8.52 8.87 16.95
C VAL A 43 7.37 8.14 17.61
N THR A 44 6.14 8.59 17.40
CA THR A 44 4.94 7.86 17.84
C THR A 44 4.60 6.73 16.86
N TYR A 45 3.73 5.81 17.27
CA TYR A 45 3.12 4.87 16.33
C TYR A 45 2.09 5.58 15.44
N PRO A 46 1.87 5.13 14.19
CA PRO A 46 0.79 5.62 13.35
C PRO A 46 -0.58 5.12 13.85
N ILE A 47 -1.53 6.04 14.05
CA ILE A 47 -2.86 5.77 14.64
C ILE A 47 -3.96 6.28 13.71
N PRO A 48 -5.10 5.58 13.54
CA PRO A 48 -6.22 6.05 12.75
C PRO A 48 -6.81 7.33 13.34
N VAL A 49 -7.20 8.26 12.47
CA VAL A 49 -7.70 9.60 12.91
C VAL A 49 -9.06 10.01 12.36
N TYR A 50 -9.56 9.29 11.35
CA TYR A 50 -10.90 9.46 10.79
C TYR A 50 -11.70 8.17 10.94
N PRO A 51 -13.04 8.24 10.84
CA PRO A 51 -13.87 7.05 10.72
C PRO A 51 -13.40 6.15 9.57
N PRO A 52 -13.53 4.81 9.70
CA PRO A 52 -13.05 3.89 8.69
C PRO A 52 -13.69 4.14 7.34
N ALA A 53 -12.87 4.07 6.29
CA ALA A 53 -13.32 4.26 4.94
C ALA A 53 -14.33 3.18 4.53
N LYS A 54 -15.25 3.57 3.63
CA LYS A 54 -16.25 2.67 3.07
C LYS A 54 -15.58 1.73 2.07
N ILE A 55 -15.66 0.43 2.33
CA ILE A 55 -15.00 -0.59 1.50
C ILE A 55 -16.00 -1.57 0.92
N SER A 56 -15.63 -2.16 -0.22
CA SER A 56 -16.34 -3.29 -0.81
C SER A 56 -16.13 -4.56 0.03
N ARG A 57 -16.98 -5.57 -0.21
CA ARG A 57 -16.82 -6.91 0.39
C ARG A 57 -15.50 -7.58 0.03
N SER A 58 -14.99 -7.36 -1.17
CA SER A 58 -13.66 -7.87 -1.55
C SER A 58 -12.57 -7.25 -0.66
N GLY A 59 -12.64 -5.93 -0.42
CA GLY A 59 -11.73 -5.25 0.51
C GLY A 59 -11.80 -5.81 1.93
N LEU A 60 -13.00 -6.09 2.45
CA LEU A 60 -13.19 -6.73 3.76
C LEU A 60 -12.48 -8.09 3.84
N ASN A 61 -12.55 -8.87 2.76
CA ASN A 61 -11.91 -10.19 2.65
C ASN A 61 -10.40 -10.11 2.35
N GLY A 62 -9.76 -8.94 2.49
CA GLY A 62 -8.31 -8.79 2.31
C GLY A 62 -7.85 -8.67 0.85
N LEU A 63 -8.76 -8.48 -0.11
CA LEU A 63 -8.37 -8.11 -1.47
C LEU A 63 -7.98 -6.64 -1.52
N ASP A 64 -6.69 -6.39 -1.58
CA ASP A 64 -6.12 -5.06 -1.79
C ASP A 64 -6.43 -4.51 -3.20
N PRO A 65 -7.21 -3.41 -3.32
CA PRO A 65 -7.55 -2.82 -4.60
C PRO A 65 -6.32 -2.37 -5.40
N CYS A 66 -5.29 -1.84 -4.74
CA CYS A 66 -4.07 -1.34 -5.37
C CYS A 66 -3.31 -2.46 -6.09
N LEU A 67 -3.31 -3.67 -5.54
CA LEU A 67 -2.59 -4.82 -6.09
C LEU A 67 -3.41 -5.65 -7.08
N THR A 68 -4.64 -5.24 -7.42
CA THR A 68 -5.51 -6.00 -8.33
C THR A 68 -4.88 -6.16 -9.71
N LEU A 69 -4.39 -5.08 -10.31
CA LEU A 69 -3.74 -5.11 -11.63
C LEU A 69 -2.48 -5.98 -11.62
N VAL A 70 -1.65 -5.87 -10.57
CA VAL A 70 -0.44 -6.69 -10.39
C VAL A 70 -0.79 -8.18 -10.35
N LYS A 71 -1.82 -8.56 -9.58
CA LYS A 71 -2.27 -9.96 -9.49
C LYS A 71 -2.83 -10.46 -10.82
N GLN A 72 -3.61 -9.65 -11.53
CA GLN A 72 -4.15 -9.98 -12.85
C GLN A 72 -3.03 -10.17 -13.88
N LYS A 73 -2.07 -9.23 -13.95
CA LYS A 73 -0.92 -9.31 -14.85
C LYS A 73 -0.07 -10.54 -14.56
N LYS A 74 0.24 -10.81 -13.28
CA LYS A 74 1.01 -12.00 -12.89
C LYS A 74 0.30 -13.32 -13.25
N ALA A 75 -1.02 -13.40 -13.08
CA ALA A 75 -1.79 -14.56 -13.49
C ALA A 75 -1.80 -14.72 -15.02
N TRP A 76 -1.93 -13.60 -15.75
CA TRP A 76 -1.86 -13.59 -17.21
C TRP A 76 -0.48 -13.99 -17.73
N GLU A 77 0.60 -13.54 -17.11
CA GLU A 77 1.98 -13.94 -17.44
C GLU A 77 2.22 -15.43 -17.20
N TYR A 78 1.75 -15.95 -16.06
CA TYR A 78 1.82 -17.38 -15.78
C TYR A 78 1.12 -18.21 -16.86
N CYS A 79 -0.09 -17.82 -17.26
CA CYS A 79 -0.80 -18.48 -18.37
C CYS A 79 -0.04 -18.35 -19.70
N LYS A 80 0.54 -17.18 -19.99
CA LYS A 80 1.36 -16.97 -21.18
C LYS A 80 2.54 -17.94 -21.21
N ASP A 81 3.26 -18.10 -20.10
CA ASP A 81 4.40 -19.00 -19.99
C ASP A 81 3.98 -20.47 -20.17
N VAL A 82 2.84 -20.87 -19.60
CA VAL A 82 2.27 -22.22 -19.81
C VAL A 82 1.97 -22.47 -21.28
N ILE A 83 1.36 -21.51 -21.98
CA ILE A 83 1.04 -21.60 -23.41
C ILE A 83 2.32 -21.68 -24.24
N LEU A 84 3.29 -20.80 -23.96
CA LEU A 84 4.57 -20.79 -24.67
C LEU A 84 5.34 -22.09 -24.49
N ASN A 85 5.33 -22.68 -23.29
CA ASN A 85 5.95 -23.98 -23.03
C ASN A 85 5.25 -25.13 -23.76
N SER A 86 3.98 -24.97 -24.15
CA SER A 86 3.25 -25.93 -24.97
C SER A 86 3.43 -25.74 -26.49
N CYS A 87 4.07 -24.65 -26.91
CA CYS A 87 4.43 -24.42 -28.31
C CYS A 87 5.78 -25.06 -28.61
N ASP A 88 5.81 -26.09 -29.46
CA ASP A 88 7.07 -26.68 -29.93
C ASP A 88 7.83 -25.68 -30.82
N LYS A 89 9.16 -25.59 -30.65
CA LYS A 89 10.02 -24.68 -31.43
C LYS A 89 9.97 -24.92 -32.94
N SER A 90 9.70 -26.16 -33.37
CA SER A 90 9.52 -26.51 -34.78
C SER A 90 8.27 -25.89 -35.42
N MET A 91 7.31 -25.41 -34.62
CA MET A 91 6.08 -24.76 -35.10
C MET A 91 6.28 -23.30 -35.53
N LEU A 92 7.40 -22.67 -35.13
CA LEU A 92 7.73 -21.28 -35.47
C LEU A 92 8.44 -21.17 -36.83
N GLU A 93 9.14 -22.21 -37.25
CA GLU A 93 9.90 -22.23 -38.52
C GLU A 93 8.96 -22.19 -39.74
N ASP A 94 7.81 -22.86 -39.68
CA ASP A 94 6.82 -22.93 -40.76
C ASP A 94 6.12 -21.59 -41.07
N ILE A 95 6.12 -20.62 -40.13
CA ILE A 95 5.44 -19.32 -40.29
C ILE A 95 6.38 -18.28 -40.90
N SER A 96 7.68 -18.39 -40.67
CA SER A 96 8.68 -17.40 -41.08
C SER A 96 9.12 -17.49 -42.54
N SER A 97 8.73 -18.55 -43.26
CA SER A 97 9.26 -18.87 -44.60
C SER A 97 8.29 -18.66 -45.76
N SER A 98 7.10 -18.07 -45.56
CA SER A 98 6.15 -17.91 -46.66
C SER A 98 5.89 -16.44 -46.99
N ASP A 99 6.41 -15.99 -48.14
CA ASP A 99 6.02 -14.74 -48.81
C ASP A 99 4.54 -14.74 -49.28
N ASP A 100 3.79 -15.81 -49.01
CA ASP A 100 2.41 -16.08 -49.42
C ASP A 100 1.32 -15.36 -48.58
N PHE A 101 1.69 -14.62 -47.53
CA PHE A 101 0.71 -14.06 -46.58
C PHE A 101 -0.09 -12.85 -47.11
N GLU A 102 0.36 -12.18 -48.18
CA GLU A 102 -0.31 -10.98 -48.69
C GLU A 102 -1.57 -11.26 -49.55
N GLU A 103 -1.78 -12.50 -50.04
CA GLU A 103 -2.87 -12.81 -50.99
C GLU A 103 -3.98 -13.76 -50.47
N LYS A 104 -3.87 -14.36 -49.27
CA LYS A 104 -4.86 -15.33 -48.75
C LYS A 104 -5.74 -14.71 -47.66
N SER A 105 -7.07 -14.74 -47.85
CA SER A 105 -8.07 -14.27 -46.88
C SER A 105 -8.24 -15.19 -45.66
N GLN A 106 -7.72 -16.42 -45.71
CA GLN A 106 -7.71 -17.39 -44.61
C GLN A 106 -6.40 -18.18 -44.61
N VAL A 107 -5.76 -18.27 -43.45
CA VAL A 107 -4.54 -19.05 -43.25
C VAL A 107 -4.75 -20.05 -42.11
N ASN A 108 -4.26 -21.28 -42.32
CA ASN A 108 -4.25 -22.30 -41.28
C ASN A 108 -3.12 -22.01 -40.29
N VAL A 109 -3.48 -21.71 -39.04
CA VAL A 109 -2.55 -21.41 -37.96
C VAL A 109 -2.63 -22.53 -36.92
N HIS A 110 -1.50 -22.92 -36.34
CA HIS A 110 -1.47 -23.94 -35.29
C HIS A 110 -2.36 -23.53 -34.10
N PRO A 111 -3.14 -24.44 -33.48
CA PRO A 111 -4.04 -24.10 -32.37
C PRO A 111 -3.36 -23.36 -31.22
N ASN A 112 -2.12 -23.71 -30.89
CA ASN A 112 -1.36 -23.04 -29.82
C ASN A 112 -0.96 -21.60 -30.19
N VAL A 113 -0.73 -21.31 -31.47
CA VAL A 113 -0.47 -19.94 -31.94
C VAL A 113 -1.76 -19.13 -31.90
N ALA A 114 -2.89 -19.69 -32.34
CA ALA A 114 -4.20 -19.03 -32.23
C ALA A 114 -4.59 -18.78 -30.75
N LEU A 115 -4.31 -19.75 -29.87
CA LEU A 115 -4.55 -19.63 -28.44
C LEU A 115 -3.61 -18.59 -27.79
N LEU A 116 -2.35 -18.50 -28.22
CA LEU A 116 -1.43 -17.44 -27.80
C LEU A 116 -1.91 -16.07 -28.27
N THR A 117 -2.32 -15.90 -29.53
CA THR A 117 -2.87 -14.63 -30.03
C THR A 117 -4.08 -14.19 -29.22
N LYS A 118 -5.04 -15.10 -29.00
CA LYS A 118 -6.21 -14.82 -28.15
C LYS A 118 -5.80 -14.47 -26.71
N HIS A 119 -4.78 -15.13 -26.16
CA HIS A 119 -4.25 -14.80 -24.84
C HIS A 119 -3.63 -13.41 -24.80
N MET A 120 -2.86 -13.04 -25.84
CA MET A 120 -2.25 -11.72 -26.00
C MET A 120 -3.28 -10.60 -26.12
N GLU A 121 -4.41 -10.83 -26.79
CA GLU A 121 -5.54 -9.89 -26.86
C GLU A 121 -6.22 -9.65 -25.50
N ASN A 122 -6.08 -10.59 -24.55
CA ASN A 122 -6.64 -10.50 -23.21
C ASN A 122 -5.63 -9.98 -22.16
N ASP A 123 -4.56 -9.30 -22.60
CA ASP A 123 -3.65 -8.62 -21.68
C ASP A 123 -4.43 -7.59 -20.85
N PRO A 124 -4.44 -7.69 -19.50
CA PRO A 124 -5.15 -6.71 -18.67
C PRO A 124 -4.61 -5.29 -18.83
N ASP A 125 -3.35 -5.13 -19.22
CA ASP A 125 -2.73 -3.84 -19.53
C ASP A 125 -1.40 -4.02 -20.28
N GLN A 126 -1.39 -3.64 -21.57
CA GLN A 126 -0.23 -3.78 -22.44
C GLN A 126 0.98 -2.91 -22.05
N TYR A 127 0.78 -1.85 -21.27
CA TYR A 127 1.84 -0.90 -20.87
C TYR A 127 2.43 -1.20 -19.50
N PHE A 128 1.81 -2.12 -18.76
CA PHE A 128 2.14 -2.42 -17.38
C PHE A 128 2.83 -3.78 -17.29
N ASN A 129 4.08 -3.79 -16.81
CA ASN A 129 4.77 -5.02 -16.45
C ASN A 129 5.65 -4.76 -15.23
N ALA A 130 5.06 -4.85 -14.03
CA ALA A 130 5.77 -4.58 -12.79
C ALA A 130 5.26 -5.41 -11.60
N THR A 131 6.11 -5.52 -10.58
CA THR A 131 5.82 -6.24 -9.32
C THR A 131 5.01 -5.42 -8.31
N TYR A 132 4.78 -4.14 -8.61
CA TYR A 132 3.99 -3.19 -7.82
C TYR A 132 3.19 -2.30 -8.77
N ASN A 133 2.08 -1.72 -8.28
CA ASN A 133 1.21 -0.93 -9.14
C ASN A 133 1.73 0.50 -9.26
N TRP A 134 2.62 0.74 -10.21
CA TRP A 134 3.22 2.06 -10.41
C TRP A 134 2.25 3.14 -10.90
N TYR A 135 1.01 2.80 -11.28
CA TYR A 135 -0.02 3.82 -11.43
C TYR A 135 -0.29 4.54 -10.10
N PHE A 136 -0.10 3.92 -8.94
CA PHE A 136 -0.20 4.62 -7.65
C PHE A 136 1.14 5.28 -7.29
N SER A 137 1.52 6.32 -8.04
CA SER A 137 2.75 7.09 -7.89
C SER A 137 2.48 8.47 -7.27
N GLY A 138 3.43 9.04 -6.54
CA GLY A 138 3.35 10.44 -6.10
C GLY A 138 2.37 10.77 -4.97
N SER A 139 1.75 9.76 -4.34
CA SER A 139 0.71 9.84 -3.28
C SER A 139 -0.68 10.17 -3.80
N ASN A 140 -1.71 9.61 -3.15
CA ASN A 140 -3.11 9.95 -3.38
C ASN A 140 -3.74 10.84 -2.29
N ILE A 141 -2.93 11.36 -1.37
CA ILE A 141 -3.30 12.36 -0.36
C ILE A 141 -2.35 13.55 -0.41
N GLU A 142 -2.86 14.72 -0.05
CA GLU A 142 -2.05 15.94 0.05
C GLU A 142 -2.67 16.98 1.00
N ILE A 143 -1.84 17.86 1.56
CA ILE A 143 -2.30 19.01 2.35
C ILE A 143 -2.49 20.22 1.43
N ILE A 144 -3.71 20.74 1.42
CA ILE A 144 -4.11 21.88 0.60
C ILE A 144 -4.19 23.13 1.48
N ASN A 145 -3.52 24.20 1.07
CA ASN A 145 -3.53 25.48 1.77
C ASN A 145 -4.51 26.43 1.07
N ALA A 146 -5.66 26.69 1.68
CA ALA A 146 -6.68 27.60 1.16
C ALA A 146 -6.75 28.85 2.06
N GLY A 147 -5.91 29.84 1.74
CA GLY A 147 -5.70 31.00 2.61
C GLY A 147 -5.08 30.57 3.94
N ASP A 148 -5.70 30.96 5.05
CA ASP A 148 -5.26 30.59 6.41
C ASP A 148 -5.77 29.21 6.87
N ARG A 149 -6.61 28.55 6.06
CA ARG A 149 -7.16 27.23 6.36
C ARG A 149 -6.37 26.13 5.67
N LYS A 150 -6.24 24.98 6.34
CA LYS A 150 -5.62 23.78 5.78
C LYS A 150 -6.64 22.67 5.66
N TYR A 151 -6.59 21.94 4.55
CA TYR A 151 -7.43 20.78 4.29
C TYR A 151 -6.55 19.58 3.99
N LEU A 152 -6.90 18.43 4.52
CA LEU A 152 -6.38 17.15 4.06
C LEU A 152 -7.27 16.66 2.93
N MET A 153 -6.72 16.59 1.71
CA MET A 153 -7.40 15.90 0.63
C MET A 153 -7.14 14.39 0.75
N ARG A 154 -8.22 13.60 0.76
CA ARG A 154 -8.16 12.14 0.89
C ARG A 154 -9.22 11.43 0.06
N PRO A 155 -8.96 10.22 -0.44
CA PRO A 155 -9.99 9.38 -1.02
C PRO A 155 -10.94 8.84 0.06
N ASN A 156 -12.21 8.67 -0.29
CA ASN A 156 -13.20 8.01 0.55
C ASN A 156 -13.50 6.60 0.05
N GLY A 157 -12.66 5.65 0.41
CA GLY A 157 -12.87 4.28 -0.03
C GLY A 157 -12.54 4.06 -1.50
N SER A 158 -13.22 3.08 -2.10
CA SER A 158 -13.02 2.67 -3.49
C SER A 158 -14.03 3.29 -4.48
N THR A 159 -14.79 4.31 -4.07
CA THR A 159 -15.93 4.86 -4.84
C THR A 159 -15.56 6.01 -5.79
N GLY A 160 -14.31 6.50 -5.74
CA GLY A 160 -13.89 7.70 -6.48
C GLY A 160 -14.34 9.02 -5.83
N GLU A 161 -14.96 8.97 -4.65
CA GLU A 161 -15.26 10.17 -3.88
C GLU A 161 -13.99 10.70 -3.20
N ILE A 162 -13.75 12.00 -3.31
CA ILE A 162 -12.65 12.72 -2.67
C ILE A 162 -13.23 13.65 -1.61
N LEU A 163 -12.60 13.62 -0.44
CA LEU A 163 -12.95 14.45 0.71
C LEU A 163 -11.84 15.46 0.96
N PHE A 164 -12.24 16.70 1.21
CA PHE A 164 -11.36 17.75 1.72
C PHE A 164 -11.75 17.98 3.17
N SER A 165 -11.06 17.28 4.08
CA SER A 165 -11.31 17.34 5.51
C SER A 165 -10.55 18.53 6.12
N PRO A 166 -11.23 19.47 6.80
CA PRO A 166 -10.54 20.58 7.44
C PRO A 166 -9.59 20.09 8.54
N LEU A 167 -8.49 20.82 8.72
CA LEU A 167 -7.61 20.68 9.87
C LEU A 167 -7.85 21.86 10.81
N ILE A 168 -7.95 21.60 12.11
CA ILE A 168 -8.10 22.64 13.13
C ILE A 168 -6.75 22.93 13.76
N LEU A 169 -6.42 24.22 13.91
CA LEU A 169 -5.26 24.65 14.69
C LEU A 169 -5.63 24.70 16.18
N HIS A 170 -5.11 23.76 16.98
CA HIS A 170 -5.30 23.71 18.42
C HIS A 170 -3.93 23.69 19.13
N LYS A 171 -3.68 24.67 20.00
CA LYS A 171 -2.40 24.82 20.75
C LYS A 171 -1.17 24.76 19.83
N ASN A 172 -1.22 25.48 18.70
CA ASN A 172 -0.18 25.53 17.67
C ASN A 172 0.11 24.16 17.00
N GLN A 173 -0.87 23.27 16.98
CA GLN A 173 -0.81 21.98 16.29
C GLN A 173 -2.03 21.84 15.39
N TRP A 174 -1.81 21.47 14.14
CA TRP A 174 -2.89 21.09 13.25
C TRP A 174 -3.32 19.68 13.61
N ILE A 175 -4.62 19.51 13.85
CA ILE A 175 -5.23 18.22 14.15
C ILE A 175 -6.38 17.94 13.18
N PRO A 176 -6.58 16.67 12.82
CA PRO A 176 -7.73 16.27 12.03
C PRO A 176 -9.03 16.52 12.83
N GLU A 177 -10.01 17.11 12.17
CA GLU A 177 -11.37 17.24 12.71
C GLU A 177 -12.15 15.97 12.35
N SER A 178 -12.36 15.09 13.32
CA SER A 178 -12.92 13.75 13.10
C SER A 178 -14.37 13.74 12.62
N GLU A 179 -15.14 14.80 12.93
CA GLU A 179 -16.56 14.94 12.58
C GLU A 179 -16.88 16.43 12.32
N SER A 180 -16.68 16.89 11.09
CA SER A 180 -17.07 18.25 10.68
C SER A 180 -18.16 18.20 9.62
N ASP A 181 -19.24 18.95 9.82
CA ASP A 181 -20.22 19.28 8.76
C ASP A 181 -19.59 20.11 7.62
N ASN A 182 -18.35 20.58 7.81
CA ASN A 182 -17.61 21.43 6.89
C ASN A 182 -16.72 20.65 5.90
N GLU A 183 -16.79 19.31 5.90
CA GLU A 183 -16.04 18.49 4.94
C GLU A 183 -16.59 18.66 3.53
N LEU A 184 -15.74 19.11 2.59
CA LEU A 184 -16.14 19.26 1.20
C LEU A 184 -15.97 17.95 0.45
N LYS A 185 -16.94 17.63 -0.41
CA LYS A 185 -16.96 16.37 -1.17
C LYS A 185 -16.93 16.66 -2.65
N PHE A 186 -16.06 15.95 -3.35
CA PHE A 186 -15.99 15.96 -4.81
C PHE A 186 -16.09 14.54 -5.32
N ASN A 187 -17.02 14.30 -6.24
CA ASN A 187 -17.20 12.99 -6.84
C ASN A 187 -16.59 12.97 -8.24
N LEU A 188 -15.51 12.20 -8.39
CA LEU A 188 -15.02 11.80 -9.70
C LEU A 188 -16.04 10.79 -10.25
N LYS A 189 -16.97 11.26 -11.08
CA LYS A 189 -18.10 10.46 -11.60
C LYS A 189 -17.63 9.10 -12.16
N ASN A 190 -18.14 7.99 -11.64
CA ASN A 190 -17.87 6.60 -12.08
C ASN A 190 -16.38 6.25 -12.22
N SER A 191 -15.57 6.70 -11.27
CA SER A 191 -14.11 6.58 -11.33
C SER A 191 -13.52 5.59 -10.32
N ASN A 192 -12.27 5.22 -10.59
CA ASN A 192 -11.40 4.53 -9.63
C ASN A 192 -10.81 5.54 -8.63
N PRO A 193 -10.27 5.08 -7.48
CA PRO A 193 -9.59 5.97 -6.56
C PRO A 193 -8.43 6.73 -7.24
N PRO A 194 -8.13 7.96 -6.77
CA PRO A 194 -7.04 8.75 -7.29
C PRO A 194 -5.72 7.99 -7.19
N CYS A 195 -4.98 8.01 -8.29
CA CYS A 195 -3.71 7.32 -8.48
C CYS A 195 -2.52 8.21 -8.08
N GLN A 196 -2.62 9.51 -8.35
CA GLN A 196 -1.63 10.52 -7.99
C GLN A 196 -2.31 11.86 -7.73
N VAL A 197 -1.74 12.63 -6.81
CA VAL A 197 -2.15 13.99 -6.49
C VAL A 197 -0.93 14.88 -6.46
N ASP A 198 -1.00 15.97 -7.21
CA ASP A 198 -0.06 17.09 -7.10
C ASP A 198 -0.84 18.33 -6.69
N ALA A 199 -0.29 19.14 -5.79
CA ALA A 199 -0.99 20.31 -5.27
C ALA A 199 -0.05 21.49 -5.03
N ILE A 200 -0.59 22.67 -5.25
CA ILE A 200 0.05 23.94 -4.94
C ILE A 200 -0.97 24.94 -4.42
N ASN A 201 -0.74 25.44 -3.21
CA ASN A 201 -1.67 26.34 -2.52
C ASN A 201 -3.09 25.74 -2.48
N SER A 202 -4.06 26.38 -3.13
CA SER A 202 -5.46 25.93 -3.22
C SER A 202 -5.77 25.10 -4.47
N ASN A 203 -4.79 24.90 -5.35
CA ASN A 203 -4.94 24.16 -6.60
C ASN A 203 -4.50 22.71 -6.42
N VAL A 204 -5.26 21.81 -7.02
CA VAL A 204 -5.07 20.37 -6.90
C VAL A 204 -5.26 19.71 -8.25
N LEU A 205 -4.27 18.94 -8.68
CA LEU A 205 -4.30 18.12 -9.87
C LEU A 205 -4.39 16.67 -9.45
N ILE A 206 -5.49 16.04 -9.79
CA ILE A 206 -5.78 14.65 -9.49
C ILE A 206 -5.64 13.86 -10.78
N ARG A 207 -4.86 12.78 -10.72
CA ARG A 207 -4.75 11.81 -11.80
C ARG A 207 -5.35 10.48 -11.38
N GLU A 208 -6.18 9.95 -12.25
CA GLU A 208 -6.54 8.54 -12.35
C GLU A 208 -5.84 7.92 -13.56
N LYS A 209 -6.00 6.60 -13.73
CA LYS A 209 -5.43 5.89 -14.89
C LYS A 209 -5.89 6.49 -16.24
N THR A 210 -7.14 6.92 -16.36
CA THR A 210 -7.72 7.41 -17.63
C THR A 210 -8.34 8.79 -17.52
N ARG A 211 -8.09 9.52 -16.43
CA ARG A 211 -8.70 10.83 -16.20
C ARG A 211 -7.75 11.75 -15.45
N ILE A 212 -7.79 13.03 -15.79
CA ILE A 212 -7.11 14.11 -15.09
C ILE A 212 -8.16 15.13 -14.69
N CYS A 213 -8.14 15.57 -13.43
CA CYS A 213 -9.03 16.59 -12.93
C CYS A 213 -8.23 17.67 -12.20
N HIS A 214 -8.40 18.93 -12.59
CA HIS A 214 -7.82 20.07 -11.91
C HIS A 214 -8.91 20.79 -11.13
N LEU A 215 -8.75 20.82 -9.80
CA LEU A 215 -9.65 21.46 -8.85
C LEU A 215 -8.99 22.67 -8.20
N MET A 216 -9.80 23.64 -7.80
CA MET A 216 -9.38 24.74 -6.94
C MET A 216 -10.35 24.91 -5.78
N LEU A 217 -9.80 25.04 -4.57
CA LEU A 217 -10.55 25.49 -3.41
C LEU A 217 -10.70 27.01 -3.45
N LYS A 218 -11.95 27.49 -3.46
CA LYS A 218 -12.28 28.92 -3.42
C LYS A 218 -13.10 29.23 -2.18
N GLU A 219 -12.87 30.42 -1.63
CA GLU A 219 -13.68 30.99 -0.57
C GLU A 219 -14.68 31.99 -1.17
N ASN A 220 -15.96 31.85 -0.82
CA ASN A 220 -17.00 32.83 -1.14
C ASN A 220 -17.94 32.96 0.05
N ASN A 221 -18.13 34.18 0.54
CA ASN A 221 -18.95 34.50 1.73
C ASN A 221 -18.59 33.61 2.94
N GLU A 222 -17.29 33.50 3.26
CA GLU A 222 -16.72 32.71 4.38
C GLU A 222 -16.92 31.18 4.27
N LYS A 223 -17.54 30.70 3.18
CA LYS A 223 -17.72 29.29 2.87
C LYS A 223 -16.74 28.86 1.79
N MET A 224 -16.08 27.73 2.02
CA MET A 224 -15.22 27.09 1.03
C MET A 224 -16.07 26.24 0.08
N PHE A 225 -15.73 26.28 -1.20
CA PHE A 225 -16.32 25.39 -2.21
C PHE A 225 -15.24 24.93 -3.19
N ILE A 226 -15.54 23.84 -3.89
CA ILE A 226 -14.66 23.22 -4.87
C ILE A 226 -15.09 23.70 -6.25
N GLU A 227 -14.19 24.32 -6.97
CA GLU A 227 -14.36 24.65 -8.38
C GLU A 227 -13.56 23.66 -9.24
N GLN A 228 -14.22 23.02 -10.20
CA GLN A 228 -13.56 22.18 -11.19
C GLN A 228 -13.10 23.06 -12.35
N LEU A 229 -11.79 23.18 -12.53
CA LEU A 229 -11.20 24.01 -13.58
C LEU A 229 -11.00 23.24 -14.88
N CYS A 230 -10.57 21.98 -14.79
CA CYS A 230 -10.29 21.14 -15.93
C CYS A 230 -10.68 19.68 -15.66
N ASP A 231 -11.10 18.97 -16.69
CA ASP A 231 -11.46 17.56 -16.64
C ASP A 231 -11.21 16.91 -18.01
N ILE A 232 -10.15 16.12 -18.06
CA ILE A 232 -9.66 15.47 -19.27
C ILE A 232 -9.88 13.98 -19.10
N THR A 233 -10.61 13.39 -20.05
CA THR A 233 -10.80 11.94 -20.12
C THR A 233 -9.94 11.37 -21.24
N GLY A 234 -9.03 10.46 -20.87
CA GLY A 234 -8.20 9.70 -21.80
C GLY A 234 -8.87 8.40 -22.26
N SER A 235 -8.09 7.55 -22.92
CA SER A 235 -8.51 6.22 -23.37
C SER A 235 -7.86 5.14 -22.53
N ILE A 236 -8.51 3.97 -22.42
CA ILE A 236 -7.91 2.77 -21.80
C ILE A 236 -6.62 2.37 -22.55
N ASN A 237 -6.58 2.60 -23.87
CA ASN A 237 -5.43 2.31 -24.71
C ASN A 237 -4.33 3.38 -24.64
N ASN A 238 -4.52 4.46 -23.89
CA ASN A 238 -3.52 5.51 -23.71
C ASN A 238 -3.64 6.10 -22.29
N PRO A 239 -3.25 5.33 -21.26
CA PRO A 239 -3.43 5.72 -19.87
C PRO A 239 -2.48 6.84 -19.45
N PHE A 240 -2.90 7.66 -18.48
CA PHE A 240 -2.04 8.65 -17.85
C PHE A 240 -1.13 7.99 -16.81
N ILE A 241 0.16 8.22 -16.96
CA ILE A 241 1.23 7.62 -16.15
C ILE A 241 1.62 8.54 -15.00
N CYS A 242 1.81 9.83 -15.31
CA CYS A 242 2.20 10.86 -14.35
C CYS A 242 1.55 12.19 -14.72
N ALA A 243 1.34 13.07 -13.74
CA ALA A 243 0.92 14.44 -13.97
C ALA A 243 1.57 15.38 -12.94
N SER A 244 1.84 16.62 -13.32
CA SER A 244 2.40 17.63 -12.42
C SER A 244 1.94 19.05 -12.77
N ILE A 245 1.68 19.85 -11.74
CA ILE A 245 1.33 21.27 -11.88
C ILE A 245 2.59 22.11 -12.06
N ASN A 246 2.55 23.11 -12.94
CA ASN A 246 3.62 24.10 -13.01
C ASN A 246 3.53 25.03 -11.79
N LYS A 247 4.58 25.01 -10.96
CA LYS A 247 4.61 25.74 -9.69
C LYS A 247 4.68 27.27 -9.87
N GLU A 248 5.22 27.73 -10.99
CA GLU A 248 5.33 29.15 -11.33
C GLU A 248 4.09 29.65 -12.09
N ASN A 249 3.51 28.80 -12.94
CA ASN A 249 2.28 29.09 -13.70
C ASN A 249 1.18 28.07 -13.39
N VAL A 250 0.39 28.34 -12.35
CA VAL A 250 -0.61 27.39 -11.83
C VAL A 250 -1.73 27.04 -12.83
N ASN A 251 -1.91 27.84 -13.89
CA ASN A 251 -2.85 27.54 -14.97
C ASN A 251 -2.30 26.53 -15.99
N GLU A 252 -1.05 26.09 -15.84
CA GLU A 252 -0.41 25.12 -16.70
C GLU A 252 -0.02 23.87 -15.92
N PHE A 253 -0.14 22.73 -16.57
CA PHE A 253 0.26 21.45 -16.01
C PHE A 253 0.68 20.51 -17.13
N CYS A 254 1.42 19.46 -16.79
CA CYS A 254 1.87 18.46 -17.72
C CYS A 254 1.32 17.08 -17.37
N THR A 255 1.13 16.26 -18.40
CA THR A 255 0.70 14.86 -18.27
C THR A 255 1.58 13.97 -19.12
N LEU A 256 1.95 12.83 -18.59
CA LEU A 256 2.73 11.81 -19.28
C LEU A 256 1.82 10.64 -19.68
N THR A 257 1.87 10.24 -20.94
CA THR A 257 1.33 8.98 -21.45
C THR A 257 2.50 8.06 -21.86
N PRO A 258 2.27 6.79 -22.27
CA PRO A 258 3.36 5.88 -22.65
C PRO A 258 4.34 6.41 -23.70
N ASP A 259 3.85 7.29 -24.60
CA ASP A 259 4.61 7.74 -25.77
C ASP A 259 4.91 9.25 -25.76
N GLU A 260 4.07 10.05 -25.08
CA GLU A 260 4.06 11.51 -25.24
C GLU A 260 3.95 12.23 -23.90
N LEU A 261 4.63 13.37 -23.79
CA LEU A 261 4.37 14.39 -22.77
C LEU A 261 3.48 15.47 -23.36
N HIS A 262 2.37 15.77 -22.68
CA HIS A 262 1.45 16.83 -23.07
C HIS A 262 1.52 17.97 -22.06
N ILE A 263 1.62 19.20 -22.57
CA ILE A 263 1.51 20.43 -21.78
C ILE A 263 0.12 21.00 -21.98
N TRP A 264 -0.56 21.29 -20.89
CA TRP A 264 -1.93 21.77 -20.87
C TRP A 264 -1.99 23.16 -20.28
N ASN A 265 -2.94 23.95 -20.77
CA ASN A 265 -3.40 25.15 -20.10
C ASN A 265 -4.85 24.91 -19.70
N VAL A 266 -5.19 25.19 -18.45
CA VAL A 266 -6.51 24.98 -17.85
C VAL A 266 -7.63 25.64 -18.66
N SER A 267 -7.33 26.74 -19.34
CA SER A 267 -8.32 27.49 -20.14
C SER A 267 -8.61 26.85 -21.51
N LEU A 268 -7.84 25.84 -21.92
CA LEU A 268 -7.92 25.21 -23.24
C LEU A 268 -8.40 23.76 -23.14
N SER A 269 -9.14 23.30 -24.15
CA SER A 269 -9.63 21.92 -24.23
C SER A 269 -8.63 20.94 -24.84
N SER A 270 -7.59 21.45 -25.51
CA SER A 270 -6.53 20.69 -26.17
C SER A 270 -5.16 21.04 -25.57
N PRO A 271 -4.18 20.12 -25.61
CA PRO A 271 -2.85 20.43 -25.10
C PRO A 271 -2.21 21.55 -25.92
N VAL A 272 -1.50 22.44 -25.24
CA VAL A 272 -0.74 23.55 -25.81
C VAL A 272 0.45 23.02 -26.60
N SER A 273 1.13 22.02 -26.06
CA SER A 273 2.31 21.41 -26.66
C SER A 273 2.32 19.90 -26.44
N LYS A 274 2.94 19.20 -27.38
CA LYS A 274 3.17 17.76 -27.33
C LYS A 274 4.64 17.49 -27.61
N LEU A 275 5.27 16.77 -26.71
CA LEU A 275 6.66 16.34 -26.83
C LEU A 275 6.68 14.82 -26.96
N ASN A 276 7.11 14.34 -28.13
CA ASN A 276 7.21 12.92 -28.38
C ASN A 276 8.59 12.43 -27.98
N PHE A 277 8.61 11.49 -27.05
CA PHE A 277 9.83 10.83 -26.63
C PHE A 277 10.15 9.75 -27.67
N ASN A 278 10.94 10.08 -28.68
CA ASN A 278 11.58 9.08 -29.54
C ASN A 278 12.70 8.34 -28.77
N LEU A 279 12.42 7.94 -27.54
CA LEU A 279 13.34 7.17 -26.73
C LEU A 279 13.36 5.74 -27.28
N GLU A 280 14.55 5.17 -27.41
CA GLU A 280 14.70 3.76 -27.74
C GLU A 280 13.92 2.96 -26.71
N LYS A 281 12.74 2.46 -27.10
CA LYS A 281 11.98 1.55 -26.26
C LYS A 281 12.84 0.31 -26.10
N ASP A 282 13.38 0.10 -24.91
CA ASP A 282 13.85 -1.21 -24.52
C ASP A 282 12.73 -2.22 -24.77
N ASN A 283 13.10 -3.47 -25.07
CA ASN A 283 12.15 -4.57 -25.27
C ASN A 283 11.28 -4.88 -24.02
N SER A 284 11.32 -4.06 -22.97
CA SER A 284 10.45 -4.12 -21.81
C SER A 284 9.09 -3.49 -22.13
N ASN A 285 8.02 -4.29 -22.01
CA ASN A 285 6.63 -3.83 -22.09
C ASN A 285 6.20 -2.94 -20.89
N ASP A 286 7.13 -2.42 -20.08
CA ASP A 286 6.84 -1.55 -18.93
C ASP A 286 7.04 -0.08 -19.32
N SER A 287 5.97 0.71 -19.28
CA SER A 287 5.98 2.13 -19.70
C SER A 287 6.14 3.10 -18.53
N TRP A 288 6.68 2.66 -17.39
CA TRP A 288 6.85 3.53 -16.23
C TRP A 288 7.61 4.81 -16.58
N GLY A 289 7.09 5.94 -16.11
CA GLY A 289 7.80 7.20 -16.18
C GLY A 289 7.28 8.21 -15.16
N HIS A 290 8.09 9.20 -14.89
CA HIS A 290 7.77 10.29 -13.98
C HIS A 290 8.09 11.63 -14.63
N VAL A 291 7.24 12.62 -14.39
CA VAL A 291 7.43 13.97 -14.90
C VAL A 291 7.06 15.00 -13.85
N HIS A 292 7.91 16.02 -13.68
CA HIS A 292 7.62 17.18 -12.85
C HIS A 292 8.33 18.44 -13.35
N TYR A 293 7.76 19.61 -13.05
CA TYR A 293 8.37 20.89 -13.35
C TYR A 293 9.54 21.19 -12.40
N ILE A 294 10.67 21.62 -12.97
CA ILE A 294 11.81 22.17 -12.22
C ILE A 294 11.66 23.69 -12.08
N ASP A 295 11.26 24.34 -13.16
CA ASP A 295 10.94 25.77 -13.23
C ASP A 295 9.77 25.99 -14.22
N ALA A 296 9.47 27.25 -14.55
CA ALA A 296 8.33 27.59 -15.41
C ALA A 296 8.39 26.94 -16.81
N ASP A 297 9.59 26.77 -17.37
CA ASP A 297 9.81 26.36 -18.76
C ASP A 297 10.57 25.02 -18.87
N THR A 298 10.96 24.42 -17.74
CA THR A 298 11.84 23.24 -17.70
C THR A 298 11.17 22.09 -16.97
N VAL A 299 11.19 20.93 -17.62
CA VAL A 299 10.56 19.70 -17.12
C VAL A 299 11.61 18.61 -16.96
N LEU A 300 11.57 17.94 -15.81
CA LEU A 300 12.31 16.70 -15.57
C LEU A 300 11.44 15.52 -15.99
N TYR A 301 12.01 14.62 -16.77
CA TYR A 301 11.43 13.33 -17.11
C TYR A 301 12.35 12.21 -16.63
N ALA A 302 11.81 11.18 -16.00
CA ALA A 302 12.55 9.98 -15.62
C ALA A 302 11.87 8.73 -16.18
N ASP A 303 12.68 7.82 -16.72
CA ASP A 303 12.32 6.44 -17.03
C ASP A 303 13.07 5.48 -16.09
N ARG A 304 12.97 4.17 -16.30
CA ARG A 304 13.63 3.16 -15.45
C ARG A 304 15.16 3.31 -15.36
N LYS A 305 15.82 3.97 -16.31
CA LYS A 305 17.28 3.93 -16.49
C LYS A 305 17.97 5.29 -16.40
N ALA A 306 17.24 6.38 -16.62
CA ALA A 306 17.83 7.71 -16.69
C ALA A 306 16.85 8.83 -16.33
N VAL A 307 17.44 9.93 -15.88
CA VAL A 307 16.77 11.22 -15.71
C VAL A 307 17.15 12.12 -16.87
N ARG A 308 16.17 12.81 -17.45
CA ARG A 308 16.32 13.75 -18.56
C ARG A 308 15.68 15.09 -18.23
N ILE A 309 16.25 16.16 -18.75
CA ILE A 309 15.70 17.51 -18.60
C ILE A 309 15.41 18.09 -19.98
N PHE A 310 14.19 18.59 -20.13
CA PHE A 310 13.68 19.20 -21.35
C PHE A 310 13.36 20.68 -21.10
N ASP A 311 13.86 21.56 -21.97
CA ASP A 311 13.43 22.96 -22.05
C ASP A 311 12.23 23.05 -23.01
N LEU A 312 11.06 23.43 -22.49
CA LEU A 312 9.81 23.51 -23.24
C LEU A 312 9.82 24.61 -24.31
N ARG A 313 10.78 25.54 -24.27
CA ARG A 313 10.95 26.59 -25.29
C ARG A 313 11.75 26.10 -26.49
N ALA A 314 12.50 25.01 -26.33
CA ALA A 314 13.25 24.43 -27.43
C ALA A 314 12.29 23.69 -28.36
N ASN A 315 12.25 24.07 -29.64
CA ASN A 315 11.42 23.42 -30.65
C ASN A 315 11.93 22.01 -31.03
N ASN A 316 13.07 21.57 -30.51
CA ASN A 316 13.72 20.32 -30.88
C ASN A 316 13.72 19.35 -29.69
N THR A 317 13.01 18.23 -29.83
CA THR A 317 12.87 17.21 -28.78
C THR A 317 14.17 16.45 -28.48
N ASN A 318 15.18 16.58 -29.35
CA ASN A 318 16.47 15.92 -29.20
C ASN A 318 17.45 16.66 -28.28
N ASP A 319 17.20 17.94 -27.98
CA ASP A 319 18.09 18.74 -27.15
C ASP A 319 17.69 18.58 -25.66
N HIS A 320 18.18 17.52 -25.04
CA HIS A 320 17.97 17.23 -23.62
C HIS A 320 19.26 16.81 -22.92
N ILE A 321 19.35 17.12 -21.63
CA ILE A 321 20.47 16.67 -20.79
C ILE A 321 20.06 15.36 -20.12
N THR A 322 20.91 14.32 -20.21
CA THR A 322 20.64 12.99 -19.68
C THR A 322 21.62 12.60 -18.58
N TRP A 323 21.10 12.07 -17.48
CA TRP A 323 21.85 11.45 -16.39
C TRP A 323 21.44 9.99 -16.23
N PRO A 324 22.22 9.02 -16.75
CA PRO A 324 21.96 7.60 -16.55
C PRO A 324 22.33 7.17 -15.12
N ILE A 325 21.63 6.15 -14.60
CA ILE A 325 21.92 5.58 -13.26
C ILE A 325 22.85 4.37 -13.28
N ASN A 326 23.07 3.72 -14.43
CA ASN A 326 23.74 2.41 -14.55
C ASN A 326 25.12 2.30 -13.87
N ASN A 327 25.85 3.40 -13.72
CA ASN A 327 27.18 3.41 -13.09
C ASN A 327 27.14 3.70 -11.58
N LEU A 328 25.97 3.99 -11.02
CA LEU A 328 25.75 4.41 -9.63
C LEU A 328 25.05 3.36 -8.79
N VAL A 329 24.31 2.46 -9.44
CA VAL A 329 23.42 1.49 -8.80
C VAL A 329 23.79 0.07 -9.22
N ASP A 330 23.24 -0.91 -8.51
CA ASP A 330 23.39 -2.31 -8.88
C ASP A 330 22.62 -2.64 -10.18
N ILE A 331 23.02 -3.69 -10.89
CA ILE A 331 22.46 -4.06 -12.21
C ILE A 331 20.94 -4.35 -12.16
N CYS A 332 20.43 -4.78 -11.00
CA CYS A 332 19.03 -5.08 -10.78
C CYS A 332 18.19 -3.86 -10.38
N GLU A 333 18.78 -2.68 -10.29
CA GLU A 333 18.08 -1.47 -9.86
C GLU A 333 17.52 -0.68 -11.02
N GLU A 334 16.30 -0.21 -10.82
CA GLU A 334 15.60 0.67 -11.72
C GLU A 334 15.06 1.86 -10.93
N ILE A 335 14.85 2.99 -11.61
CA ILE A 335 14.15 4.13 -11.01
C ILE A 335 12.68 3.74 -10.76
N SER A 336 12.16 4.08 -9.59
CA SER A 336 10.79 3.75 -9.19
C SER A 336 9.97 4.96 -8.68
N CYS A 337 10.63 6.03 -8.23
CA CYS A 337 9.98 7.28 -7.85
C CYS A 337 10.96 8.46 -7.87
N CYS A 338 10.43 9.67 -8.05
CA CYS A 338 11.19 10.92 -8.01
C CYS A 338 10.41 11.98 -7.23
N ASN A 339 11.12 12.95 -6.65
CA ASN A 339 10.54 14.22 -6.20
C ASN A 339 11.64 15.30 -6.10
N VAL A 340 11.23 16.57 -6.08
CA VAL A 340 12.12 17.72 -5.97
C VAL A 340 12.12 18.28 -4.55
N GLY A 341 13.31 18.45 -3.98
CA GLY A 341 13.50 19.04 -2.66
C GLY A 341 13.86 20.51 -2.71
N SER A 342 14.49 20.99 -1.64
CA SER A 342 14.92 22.38 -1.59
C SER A 342 15.98 22.66 -2.66
N ARG A 343 16.04 23.92 -3.13
CA ARG A 343 17.03 24.41 -4.10
C ARG A 343 17.14 23.55 -5.38
N ASN A 344 16.04 22.94 -5.80
CA ASN A 344 15.95 22.13 -7.02
C ASN A 344 16.89 20.90 -7.02
N ILE A 345 17.25 20.38 -5.84
CA ILE A 345 17.85 19.05 -5.74
C ILE A 345 16.76 18.02 -6.00
N ASN A 346 17.00 17.14 -6.97
CA ASN A 346 16.09 16.08 -7.31
C ASN A 346 16.49 14.82 -6.56
N TYR A 347 15.54 14.22 -5.85
CA TYR A 347 15.73 12.95 -5.17
C TYR A 347 15.09 11.85 -6.00
N ILE A 348 15.88 10.83 -6.33
CA ILE A 348 15.53 9.73 -7.21
C ILE A 348 15.61 8.43 -6.44
N GLY A 349 14.47 7.79 -6.21
CA GLY A 349 14.37 6.49 -5.57
C GLY A 349 14.49 5.37 -6.59
N THR A 350 15.30 4.38 -6.26
CA THR A 350 15.42 3.11 -6.97
C THR A 350 14.95 1.97 -6.07
N ASN A 351 15.00 0.73 -6.55
CA ASN A 351 14.63 -0.45 -5.77
C ASN A 351 15.43 -0.61 -4.46
N HIS A 352 16.66 -0.10 -4.39
CA HIS A 352 17.56 -0.28 -3.24
C HIS A 352 18.13 1.03 -2.68
N HIS A 353 18.22 2.07 -3.51
CA HIS A 353 18.88 3.31 -3.17
C HIS A 353 17.97 4.53 -3.32
N LEU A 354 18.33 5.59 -2.58
CA LEU A 354 17.92 6.95 -2.88
C LEU A 354 19.15 7.68 -3.42
N LEU A 355 18.99 8.43 -4.49
CA LEU A 355 20.03 9.23 -5.12
C LEU A 355 19.64 10.71 -5.04
N SER A 356 20.61 11.61 -4.92
CA SER A 356 20.39 13.04 -5.12
C SER A 356 21.11 13.54 -6.36
N LEU A 357 20.40 14.36 -7.14
CA LEU A 357 20.86 14.97 -8.37
C LEU A 357 20.74 16.49 -8.24
N ASP A 358 21.89 17.18 -8.20
CA ASP A 358 21.94 18.63 -8.45
C ASP A 358 22.16 18.82 -9.94
N ILE A 359 21.22 19.46 -10.63
CA ILE A 359 21.26 19.65 -12.09
C ILE A 359 22.55 20.36 -12.53
N ARG A 360 23.14 21.18 -11.66
CA ARG A 360 24.36 21.95 -11.94
C ARG A 360 25.63 21.13 -11.73
N GLN A 361 25.60 20.12 -10.85
CA GLN A 361 26.79 19.35 -10.43
C GLN A 361 26.74 17.87 -10.86
N GLY A 362 25.57 17.36 -11.23
CA GLY A 362 25.30 15.94 -11.41
C GLY A 362 24.94 15.23 -10.11
N TRP A 363 25.20 13.93 -10.07
CA TRP A 363 24.90 13.06 -8.93
C TRP A 363 25.77 13.42 -7.72
N THR A 364 25.13 13.67 -6.58
CA THR A 364 25.80 14.20 -5.38
C THR A 364 25.88 13.18 -4.25
N GLN A 365 24.79 12.47 -3.95
CA GLN A 365 24.70 11.52 -2.84
C GLN A 365 23.96 10.24 -3.23
N ARG A 366 24.28 9.15 -2.51
CA ARG A 366 23.62 7.86 -2.57
C ARG A 366 23.39 7.31 -1.17
N TRP A 367 22.15 6.94 -0.86
CA TRP A 367 21.74 6.25 0.38
C TRP A 367 21.15 4.89 0.04
N THR A 368 21.33 3.88 0.89
CA THR A 368 20.51 2.65 0.84
C THR A 368 19.34 2.84 1.79
N HIS A 369 18.11 2.86 1.28
CA HIS A 369 16.94 3.20 2.10
C HIS A 369 16.44 2.02 2.97
N GLY A 370 16.83 0.78 2.69
CA GLY A 370 16.50 -0.38 3.54
C GLY A 370 15.06 -0.90 3.45
N ILE A 371 14.29 -0.47 2.44
CA ILE A 371 12.91 -0.95 2.22
C ILE A 371 12.98 -2.27 1.43
N THR A 372 12.11 -3.23 1.75
CA THR A 372 12.08 -4.57 1.11
C THR A 372 11.48 -4.59 -0.29
N SER A 373 10.85 -3.50 -0.72
CA SER A 373 10.11 -3.38 -1.97
C SER A 373 10.37 -2.01 -2.59
N SER A 374 10.20 -1.90 -3.91
CA SER A 374 10.44 -0.65 -4.63
C SER A 374 9.62 0.50 -4.04
N PRO A 375 10.24 1.65 -3.75
CA PRO A 375 9.52 2.82 -3.28
C PRO A 375 8.69 3.42 -4.40
N THR A 376 7.51 3.94 -4.07
CA THR A 376 6.55 4.49 -5.04
C THR A 376 6.24 5.96 -4.79
N MET A 377 6.65 6.46 -3.63
CA MET A 377 6.37 7.82 -3.16
C MET A 377 7.61 8.37 -2.47
N ILE A 378 7.92 9.63 -2.79
CA ILE A 378 8.85 10.46 -2.03
C ILE A 378 8.07 11.71 -1.64
N LYS A 379 8.08 12.08 -0.36
CA LYS A 379 7.58 13.38 0.11
C LYS A 379 8.68 14.09 0.87
N ILE A 380 8.78 15.39 0.64
CA ILE A 380 9.88 16.20 1.16
C ILE A 380 9.27 17.31 1.99
N LEU A 381 9.77 17.43 3.22
CA LEU A 381 9.45 18.52 4.11
C LEU A 381 10.72 19.33 4.34
N GLN A 382 10.68 20.61 4.00
CA GLN A 382 11.82 21.52 4.18
C GLN A 382 11.68 22.29 5.50
N ARG A 383 12.71 22.22 6.36
CA ARG A 383 12.76 22.96 7.63
C ARG A 383 14.19 23.38 7.94
N ASN A 384 14.40 24.66 8.28
CA ASN A 384 15.70 25.19 8.72
C ASN A 384 16.89 24.82 7.81
N MET A 385 16.72 24.92 6.48
CA MET A 385 17.73 24.53 5.48
C MET A 385 18.04 23.01 5.46
N GLN A 386 17.13 22.19 5.95
CA GLN A 386 17.20 20.74 5.92
C GLN A 386 16.04 20.18 5.12
N ASP A 387 16.32 19.15 4.33
CA ASP A 387 15.31 18.33 3.68
C ASP A 387 15.07 17.08 4.52
N PHE A 388 13.83 16.91 4.99
CA PHE A 388 13.33 15.67 5.56
C PHE A 388 12.62 14.89 4.44
N ILE A 389 13.26 13.82 3.99
CA ILE A 389 12.85 13.03 2.84
C ILE A 389 12.19 11.75 3.35
N PHE A 390 10.89 11.62 3.09
CA PHE A 390 10.10 10.45 3.45
C PHE A 390 9.90 9.59 2.20
N VAL A 391 10.42 8.37 2.25
CA VAL A 391 10.34 7.40 1.15
C VAL A 391 9.39 6.28 1.55
N GLY A 392 8.31 6.11 0.79
CA GLY A 392 7.26 5.12 1.06
C GLY A 392 7.15 4.04 0.00
N SER A 393 6.82 2.81 0.40
CA SER A 393 6.53 1.70 -0.51
C SER A 393 5.13 1.11 -0.30
N GLN A 394 4.44 0.81 -1.40
CA GLN A 394 3.10 0.24 -1.39
C GLN A 394 3.00 -1.07 -0.60
N ARG A 395 3.85 -2.05 -0.90
CA ARG A 395 3.65 -3.45 -0.46
C ARG A 395 3.96 -3.70 1.02
N SER A 396 4.85 -2.90 1.61
CA SER A 396 5.41 -3.12 2.94
C SER A 396 4.96 -2.09 3.99
N ASP A 397 4.07 -1.17 3.62
CA ASP A 397 3.64 0.02 4.41
C ASP A 397 4.78 0.81 5.08
N SER A 398 6.01 0.54 4.62
CA SER A 398 7.26 0.98 5.20
C SER A 398 7.55 2.39 4.72
N VAL A 399 7.86 3.27 5.67
CA VAL A 399 8.24 4.65 5.40
C VAL A 399 9.60 4.90 6.05
N VAL A 400 10.56 5.32 5.25
CA VAL A 400 11.91 5.63 5.71
C VAL A 400 12.11 7.14 5.67
N LEU A 401 12.69 7.67 6.75
CA LEU A 401 13.10 9.06 6.86
C LEU A 401 14.60 9.19 6.61
N ILE A 402 14.96 10.05 5.66
CA ILE A 402 16.33 10.48 5.39
C ILE A 402 16.41 11.98 5.63
N GLN A 403 17.39 12.43 6.40
CA GLN A 403 17.62 13.85 6.65
C GLN A 403 18.85 14.31 5.87
N ASN A 404 18.69 15.36 5.07
CA ASN A 404 19.78 15.98 4.32
C ASN A 404 19.94 17.44 4.77
N GLU A 405 21.09 17.77 5.36
CA GLU A 405 21.38 19.11 5.87
C GLU A 405 22.16 19.90 4.83
N SER A 406 21.77 21.13 4.53
CA SER A 406 22.64 22.06 3.80
C SER A 406 23.46 22.87 4.80
N GLU A 407 24.78 22.74 4.79
CA GLU A 407 25.64 23.58 5.64
C GLU A 407 25.93 24.95 5.03
N ASP A 408 26.37 24.99 3.77
CA ASP A 408 26.97 26.20 3.18
C ASP A 408 26.25 26.73 1.94
N GLY A 409 25.01 26.32 1.69
CA GLY A 409 24.29 26.74 0.48
C GLY A 409 24.56 25.88 -0.76
N ASN A 410 25.73 25.22 -0.80
CA ASN A 410 26.24 24.53 -2.00
C ASN A 410 26.48 23.03 -1.83
N SER A 411 26.58 22.53 -0.60
CA SER A 411 26.77 21.11 -0.29
C SER A 411 25.65 20.65 0.66
N ASN A 412 25.01 19.54 0.30
CA ASN A 412 24.10 18.86 1.21
C ASN A 412 24.80 17.64 1.77
N ILE A 413 24.71 17.45 3.08
CA ILE A 413 25.34 16.34 3.78
C ILE A 413 24.28 15.71 4.67
N SER A 414 24.10 14.41 4.51
CA SER A 414 23.31 13.60 5.41
C SER A 414 24.24 12.89 6.39
N ARG A 415 24.09 13.22 7.68
CA ARG A 415 24.88 12.66 8.81
C ARG A 415 24.12 11.63 9.63
N ILE A 416 22.85 11.41 9.30
CA ILE A 416 21.96 10.53 10.04
C ILE A 416 21.66 9.35 9.13
N HIS A 417 21.75 8.15 9.67
CA HIS A 417 21.37 6.96 8.94
C HIS A 417 19.87 7.00 8.58
N PRO A 418 19.49 6.48 7.40
CA PRO A 418 18.10 6.28 7.05
C PRO A 418 17.36 5.57 8.20
N TYR A 419 16.26 6.17 8.66
CA TYR A 419 15.50 5.67 9.81
C TYR A 419 14.16 5.12 9.35
N LEU A 420 13.93 3.82 9.58
CA LEU A 420 12.64 3.19 9.29
C LEU A 420 11.62 3.58 10.36
N LEU A 421 10.56 4.29 9.96
CA LEU A 421 9.49 4.69 10.86
C LEU A 421 8.61 3.49 11.22
N PRO A 422 8.02 3.47 12.43
CA PRO A 422 7.07 2.42 12.83
C PRO A 422 5.98 2.20 11.78
N SER A 423 5.66 0.93 11.51
CA SER A 423 4.65 0.49 10.53
C SER A 423 3.25 0.50 11.12
N LEU A 424 2.22 0.43 10.25
CA LEU A 424 0.84 0.27 10.70
C LEU A 424 0.67 -1.06 11.46
N ARG A 425 1.33 -2.11 10.95
CA ARG A 425 1.28 -3.46 11.54
C ARG A 425 1.86 -3.50 12.95
N GLU A 426 2.92 -2.74 13.21
CA GLU A 426 3.49 -2.61 14.55
C GLU A 426 2.53 -1.91 15.52
N SER A 427 1.81 -0.87 15.09
CA SER A 427 0.75 -0.25 15.91
C SER A 427 -0.31 -1.24 16.32
N LEU A 428 -0.82 -2.03 15.36
CA LEU A 428 -1.85 -3.04 15.63
C LEU A 428 -1.30 -4.17 16.52
N HIS A 429 -0.08 -4.62 16.28
CA HIS A 429 0.57 -5.62 17.12
C HIS A 429 0.69 -5.14 18.57
N LEU A 430 1.10 -3.89 18.79
CA LEU A 430 1.24 -3.31 20.12
C LEU A 430 -0.12 -3.15 20.82
N ALA A 431 -1.18 -2.76 20.09
CA ALA A 431 -2.53 -2.73 20.63
C ALA A 431 -3.00 -4.14 21.07
N ARG A 432 -2.76 -5.16 20.23
CA ARG A 432 -3.11 -6.57 20.52
C ARG A 432 -2.32 -7.15 21.67
N TYR A 433 -1.05 -6.81 21.77
CA TYR A 433 -0.21 -7.19 22.91
C TYR A 433 -0.80 -6.69 24.24
N ASN A 434 -1.47 -5.54 24.22
CA ASN A 434 -2.18 -4.97 25.37
C ASN A 434 -3.64 -5.49 25.53
N GLY A 435 -4.07 -6.48 24.74
CA GLY A 435 -5.41 -7.08 24.81
C GLY A 435 -6.52 -6.26 24.14
N LEU A 436 -6.17 -5.38 23.20
CA LEU A 436 -7.08 -4.49 22.47
C LEU A 436 -7.06 -4.80 20.97
N CYS A 437 -8.06 -4.35 20.21
CA CYS A 437 -8.05 -4.46 18.74
C CYS A 437 -7.89 -5.91 18.21
N LEU A 438 -8.63 -6.83 18.83
CA LEU A 438 -8.54 -8.26 18.55
C LEU A 438 -9.36 -8.69 17.33
N ASP A 439 -10.20 -7.81 16.78
CA ASP A 439 -10.99 -8.14 15.59
C ASP A 439 -10.09 -8.41 14.36
N HIS A 440 -10.43 -9.48 13.63
CA HIS A 440 -9.84 -9.86 12.37
C HIS A 440 -10.03 -8.81 11.27
N LEU A 441 -11.10 -8.00 11.33
CA LEU A 441 -11.36 -6.91 10.38
C LEU A 441 -10.23 -5.88 10.34
N LEU A 442 -9.55 -5.67 11.48
CA LEU A 442 -8.40 -4.76 11.54
C LEU A 442 -7.17 -5.33 10.87
N THR A 443 -6.97 -6.66 10.91
CA THR A 443 -5.79 -7.29 10.26
C THR A 443 -5.76 -6.97 8.77
N SER A 444 -6.90 -7.11 8.09
CA SER A 444 -6.95 -6.84 6.65
C SER A 444 -6.67 -5.37 6.37
N ARG A 445 -7.34 -4.43 7.07
CA ARG A 445 -7.19 -2.98 6.89
C ARG A 445 -5.75 -2.48 7.13
N PHE A 446 -5.10 -2.92 8.20
CA PHE A 446 -3.71 -2.54 8.52
C PHE A 446 -2.66 -3.22 7.64
N SER A 447 -3.06 -4.23 6.85
CA SER A 447 -2.19 -4.92 5.89
C SER A 447 -2.29 -4.39 4.46
N MET A 448 -3.23 -3.48 4.19
CA MET A 448 -3.45 -2.89 2.87
C MET A 448 -2.27 -2.04 2.41
N SER A 449 -2.06 -1.97 1.09
CA SER A 449 -0.96 -1.23 0.50
C SER A 449 -1.01 0.25 0.83
N LEU A 450 0.16 0.86 1.04
CA LEU A 450 0.30 2.30 1.20
C LEU A 450 0.17 3.00 -0.17
N THR A 451 -0.91 3.76 -0.37
CA THR A 451 -1.13 4.53 -1.61
C THR A 451 -0.97 6.02 -1.44
N GLY A 452 -0.93 6.50 -0.20
CA GLY A 452 -0.75 7.91 0.10
C GLY A 452 0.22 8.15 1.25
N LEU A 453 1.03 9.19 1.07
CA LEU A 453 2.00 9.70 2.03
C LEU A 453 1.98 11.22 1.94
N CYS A 454 1.87 11.90 3.07
CA CYS A 454 1.95 13.36 3.15
C CYS A 454 2.62 13.77 4.46
N CYS A 455 3.17 14.98 4.49
CA CYS A 455 3.88 15.53 5.64
C CYS A 455 3.36 16.94 5.95
N LEU A 456 3.21 17.23 7.24
CA LEU A 456 2.78 18.55 7.71
C LEU A 456 3.68 18.99 8.87
N GLU A 457 4.33 20.13 8.71
CA GLU A 457 5.06 20.78 9.78
C GLU A 457 4.19 21.77 10.56
N ASP A 458 4.26 21.65 11.88
CA ASP A 458 3.80 22.64 12.83
C ASP A 458 4.76 22.73 14.04
N LYS A 459 4.26 22.52 15.26
CA LYS A 459 5.12 22.25 16.42
C LYS A 459 5.91 20.93 16.26
N TYR A 460 5.35 19.95 15.56
CA TYR A 460 5.95 18.65 15.27
C TYR A 460 6.02 18.41 13.76
N ILE A 461 6.76 17.38 13.37
CA ILE A 461 6.64 16.84 12.02
C ILE A 461 5.56 15.75 12.06
N ASN A 462 4.46 15.97 11.35
CA ASN A 462 3.37 15.01 11.23
C ASN A 462 3.51 14.25 9.93
N VAL A 463 3.48 12.92 9.99
CA VAL A 463 3.51 12.02 8.84
C VAL A 463 2.14 11.37 8.73
N ILE A 464 1.51 11.54 7.58
CA ILE A 464 0.15 11.07 7.29
C ILE A 464 0.25 9.97 6.25
N ARG A 465 -0.37 8.83 6.52
CA ARG A 465 -0.37 7.65 5.64
C ARG A 465 -1.79 7.31 5.22
N CYS A 466 -1.97 6.95 3.96
CA CYS A 466 -3.25 6.47 3.43
C CYS A 466 -3.07 5.07 2.83
N THR A 467 -3.95 4.15 3.24
CA THR A 467 -4.03 2.81 2.66
C THR A 467 -4.82 2.82 1.34
N SER A 468 -4.69 1.76 0.56
CA SER A 468 -5.39 1.58 -0.72
C SER A 468 -6.92 1.57 -0.63
N ILE A 469 -7.44 1.40 0.59
CA ILE A 469 -8.87 1.45 0.90
C ILE A 469 -9.30 2.81 1.46
N GLY A 470 -8.41 3.79 1.59
CA GLY A 470 -8.73 5.14 2.02
C GLY A 470 -8.66 5.40 3.53
N ASP A 471 -8.21 4.44 4.35
CA ASP A 471 -8.00 4.68 5.79
C ASP A 471 -6.77 5.56 6.00
N ILE A 472 -6.88 6.52 6.92
CA ILE A 472 -5.85 7.54 7.19
C ILE A 472 -5.27 7.36 8.58
N PHE A 473 -3.94 7.31 8.63
CA PHE A 473 -3.16 7.17 9.86
C PHE A 473 -2.25 8.37 10.06
N TRP A 474 -2.14 8.81 11.31
CA TRP A 474 -1.37 9.97 11.73
C TRP A 474 -0.24 9.57 12.66
N GLN A 475 0.97 10.07 12.39
CA GLN A 475 2.18 9.81 13.16
C GLN A 475 2.90 11.12 13.47
N LYS A 476 3.47 11.26 14.67
CA LYS A 476 4.16 12.48 15.12
C LYS A 476 5.63 12.21 15.39
N LEU A 477 6.49 13.09 14.90
CA LEU A 477 7.92 13.13 15.18
C LEU A 477 8.22 14.38 16.00
N LYS A 478 8.68 14.19 17.24
CA LYS A 478 9.04 15.29 18.16
C LYS A 478 10.55 15.35 18.29
N SER A 479 11.13 16.55 18.18
CA SER A 479 12.57 16.73 18.41
C SER A 479 12.93 16.28 19.82
N VAL A 480 14.00 15.51 19.96
CA VAL A 480 14.54 15.15 21.28
C VAL A 480 15.19 16.41 21.85
N GLU A 481 14.55 17.05 22.82
CA GLU A 481 15.25 17.99 23.69
C GLU A 481 16.08 17.16 24.69
N TYR A 482 17.31 17.60 25.00
CA TYR A 482 18.36 16.86 25.73
C TYR A 482 17.97 16.31 27.13
N ASN A 483 16.72 16.48 27.58
CA ASN A 483 16.24 16.07 28.91
C ASN A 483 15.04 15.10 28.93
N ASP A 484 14.44 14.74 27.79
CA ASP A 484 13.33 13.76 27.76
C ASP A 484 13.84 12.37 27.35
N SER A 485 14.31 11.60 28.33
CA SER A 485 14.84 10.23 28.16
C SER A 485 13.77 9.15 27.99
N HIS A 486 12.52 9.51 27.75
CA HIS A 486 11.42 8.55 27.60
C HIS A 486 10.93 8.53 26.15
N VAL A 487 11.59 7.73 25.32
CA VAL A 487 10.95 7.12 24.15
C VAL A 487 9.80 6.29 24.71
N SER A 488 8.55 6.75 24.56
CA SER A 488 7.41 5.90 24.90
C SER A 488 7.34 4.77 23.88
N THR A 489 7.89 3.62 24.22
CA THR A 489 7.78 2.38 23.45
C THR A 489 6.35 1.85 23.38
N ASN A 490 5.42 2.49 24.09
CA ASN A 490 4.03 2.09 24.22
C ASN A 490 3.09 3.15 23.62
N LEU A 491 1.91 2.70 23.20
CA LEU A 491 0.79 3.57 22.83
C LEU A 491 0.35 4.40 24.05
N SER A 492 -0.01 5.66 23.82
CA SER A 492 -0.64 6.46 24.88
C SER A 492 -2.11 6.07 25.07
N ASP A 493 -2.71 6.44 26.19
CA ASP A 493 -4.14 6.17 26.46
C ASP A 493 -5.07 6.80 25.39
N ASP A 494 -4.69 7.97 24.84
CA ASP A 494 -5.42 8.62 23.75
C ASP A 494 -5.31 7.85 22.43
N ASP A 495 -4.12 7.29 22.15
CA ASP A 495 -3.91 6.45 20.96
C ASP A 495 -4.73 5.16 21.04
N ILE A 496 -4.77 4.54 22.22
CA ILE A 496 -5.58 3.37 22.50
C ILE A 496 -7.06 3.67 22.26
N LYS A 497 -7.57 4.78 22.81
CA LYS A 497 -8.98 5.17 22.63
C LYS A 497 -9.35 5.33 21.16
N LYS A 498 -8.48 5.96 20.35
CA LYS A 498 -8.71 6.12 18.91
C LYS A 498 -8.73 4.79 18.16
N MET A 499 -7.87 3.85 18.55
CA MET A 499 -7.86 2.50 17.98
C MET A 499 -9.17 1.75 18.29
N GLU A 500 -9.68 1.86 19.53
CA GLU A 500 -10.98 1.28 19.92
C GLU A 500 -12.16 1.91 19.17
N GLU A 501 -12.19 3.24 19.06
CA GLU A 501 -13.21 3.97 18.30
C GLU A 501 -13.20 3.56 16.82
N PHE A 502 -12.01 3.34 16.26
CA PHE A 502 -11.85 2.86 14.89
C PHE A 502 -12.33 1.41 14.71
N GLU A 503 -12.01 0.50 15.65
CA GLU A 503 -12.51 -0.88 15.67
C GLU A 503 -14.04 -0.91 15.69
N PHE A 504 -14.66 -0.15 16.60
CA PHE A 504 -16.11 -0.03 16.69
C PHE A 504 -16.72 0.48 15.38
N GLY A 505 -16.12 1.50 14.75
CA GLY A 505 -16.57 1.99 13.45
C GLY A 505 -16.46 0.93 12.34
N CYS A 506 -15.47 0.04 12.40
CA CYS A 506 -15.31 -1.05 11.43
C CYS A 506 -16.42 -2.08 11.60
N GLU A 507 -16.72 -2.48 12.83
CA GLU A 507 -17.82 -3.40 13.17
C GLU A 507 -19.16 -2.83 12.71
N GLU A 508 -19.45 -1.56 13.02
CA GLU A 508 -20.68 -0.90 12.59
C GLU A 508 -20.82 -0.87 11.07
N ALA A 509 -19.74 -0.52 10.36
CA ALA A 509 -19.72 -0.49 8.91
C ALA A 509 -19.96 -1.89 8.32
N TYR A 510 -19.38 -2.93 8.92
CA TYR A 510 -19.57 -4.31 8.52
C TYR A 510 -21.03 -4.74 8.69
N ILE A 511 -21.62 -4.53 9.87
CA ILE A 511 -23.02 -4.88 10.19
C ILE A 511 -24.00 -4.15 9.25
N ARG A 512 -23.78 -2.86 8.99
CA ARG A 512 -24.63 -2.07 8.07
C ARG A 512 -24.48 -2.49 6.61
N SER A 513 -23.33 -3.08 6.23
CA SER A 513 -23.06 -3.54 4.87
C SER A 513 -23.77 -4.84 4.50
N ASP A 514 -24.49 -5.45 5.44
CA ASP A 514 -25.04 -6.79 5.30
C ASP A 514 -26.25 -6.86 4.33
N LYS A 515 -25.94 -6.73 3.03
CA LYS A 515 -26.79 -7.22 1.95
C LYS A 515 -26.85 -8.75 2.09
N LYS A 516 -28.02 -9.31 2.43
CA LYS A 516 -28.23 -10.76 2.46
C LYS A 516 -27.51 -11.43 1.28
N CYS A 517 -26.51 -12.28 1.56
CA CYS A 517 -25.83 -13.03 0.52
C CYS A 517 -26.88 -13.87 -0.22
N ARG A 518 -27.06 -13.57 -1.51
CA ARG A 518 -27.90 -14.39 -2.38
C ARG A 518 -26.93 -15.15 -3.28
N VAL A 519 -26.93 -16.46 -3.16
CA VAL A 519 -26.16 -17.32 -4.07
C VAL A 519 -26.70 -17.05 -5.48
N THR A 520 -25.91 -16.34 -6.30
CA THR A 520 -26.34 -15.89 -7.64
C THR A 520 -26.21 -17.00 -8.68
N SER A 521 -25.27 -17.92 -8.49
CA SER A 521 -25.16 -19.14 -9.28
C SER A 521 -24.44 -20.21 -8.47
N VAL A 522 -25.07 -21.37 -8.31
CA VAL A 522 -24.35 -22.60 -7.98
C VAL A 522 -23.82 -23.12 -9.32
N ARG A 523 -22.50 -23.04 -9.54
CA ARG A 523 -21.90 -23.72 -10.70
C ARG A 523 -21.83 -25.19 -10.36
N ASN A 524 -22.31 -26.04 -11.27
CA ASN A 524 -22.14 -27.49 -11.12
C ASN A 524 -20.63 -27.80 -11.16
N THR A 525 -20.05 -28.09 -10.00
CA THR A 525 -18.66 -28.48 -9.82
C THR A 525 -18.46 -29.99 -9.93
N GLU A 526 -19.50 -30.79 -10.21
CA GLU A 526 -19.39 -32.25 -10.37
C GLU A 526 -18.32 -32.60 -11.39
N LYS A 527 -18.25 -31.91 -12.54
CA LYS A 527 -17.19 -32.15 -13.54
C LYS A 527 -15.79 -31.84 -13.04
N LEU A 528 -15.64 -30.87 -12.14
CA LEU A 528 -14.34 -30.45 -11.59
C LEU A 528 -13.93 -31.38 -10.45
N ILE A 529 -14.91 -31.83 -9.66
CA ILE A 529 -14.76 -32.87 -8.65
C ILE A 529 -14.45 -34.22 -9.31
N ASP A 530 -15.17 -34.61 -10.36
CA ASP A 530 -14.90 -35.78 -11.20
C ASP A 530 -13.51 -35.69 -11.82
N TYR A 531 -13.10 -34.51 -12.31
CA TYR A 531 -11.74 -34.31 -12.84
C TYR A 531 -10.67 -34.45 -11.75
N LEU A 532 -10.91 -33.93 -10.55
CA LEU A 532 -10.00 -34.13 -9.41
C LEU A 532 -9.97 -35.60 -8.97
N TYR A 533 -11.11 -36.28 -8.91
CA TYR A 533 -11.17 -37.70 -8.59
C TYR A 533 -10.56 -38.59 -9.67
N THR A 534 -10.71 -38.24 -10.95
CA THR A 534 -10.05 -38.95 -12.07
C THR A 534 -8.57 -38.61 -12.21
N ALA A 535 -8.13 -37.42 -11.81
CA ALA A 535 -6.71 -37.04 -11.74
C ALA A 535 -6.00 -37.61 -10.50
N ILE A 536 -6.73 -37.93 -9.43
CA ILE A 536 -6.21 -38.61 -8.23
C ILE A 536 -6.26 -40.13 -8.38
N CYS A 537 -6.92 -40.68 -9.42
CA CYS A 537 -6.70 -42.07 -9.78
C CYS A 537 -5.24 -42.23 -10.20
N PRO A 538 -4.42 -43.01 -9.46
CA PRO A 538 -3.10 -43.36 -9.96
C PRO A 538 -3.35 -44.13 -11.25
N VAL A 539 -2.90 -43.57 -12.37
CA VAL A 539 -2.63 -44.39 -13.53
C VAL A 539 -1.73 -45.49 -13.01
N ASP A 540 -2.13 -46.75 -13.17
CA ASP A 540 -1.25 -47.91 -12.99
C ASP A 540 -0.10 -47.74 -14.01
N GLU A 541 0.87 -46.89 -13.67
CA GLU A 541 2.13 -46.82 -14.37
C GLU A 541 2.77 -48.18 -14.16
N SER A 542 2.98 -48.87 -15.27
CA SER A 542 3.80 -50.06 -15.34
C SER A 542 5.06 -49.83 -14.52
N LYS A 543 5.30 -50.72 -13.55
CA LYS A 543 6.42 -50.71 -12.60
C LYS A 543 7.78 -50.71 -13.31
N ASP A 544 8.15 -49.59 -13.92
CA ASP A 544 9.54 -49.28 -14.22
C ASP A 544 10.09 -48.53 -13.04
N LYS A 545 10.92 -49.26 -12.27
CA LYS A 545 11.62 -48.80 -11.09
C LYS A 545 12.53 -47.62 -11.43
N ILE A 546 11.98 -46.42 -11.45
CA ILE A 546 12.76 -45.19 -11.24
C ILE A 546 12.76 -44.97 -9.73
N SER A 547 13.89 -45.26 -9.11
CA SER A 547 14.13 -45.00 -7.69
C SER A 547 14.08 -43.48 -7.46
N ILE A 548 12.91 -42.97 -7.12
CA ILE A 548 12.79 -41.64 -6.52
C ILE A 548 13.41 -41.76 -5.13
N ASN A 549 14.58 -41.15 -4.97
CA ASN A 549 15.21 -40.97 -3.67
C ASN A 549 14.30 -40.07 -2.84
N HIS A 550 13.39 -40.68 -2.09
CA HIS A 550 12.77 -40.03 -0.93
C HIS A 550 13.91 -39.59 -0.02
N LYS A 551 14.24 -38.30 -0.04
CA LYS A 551 15.03 -37.69 1.02
C LYS A 551 14.21 -37.90 2.30
N LYS A 552 14.62 -38.91 3.07
CA LYS A 552 14.07 -39.23 4.39
C LYS A 552 13.98 -37.93 5.18
N LEU A 553 12.80 -37.65 5.75
CA LEU A 553 12.69 -36.62 6.77
C LEU A 553 13.75 -36.90 7.86
N PRO A 554 14.43 -35.87 8.38
CA PRO A 554 15.42 -36.05 9.42
C PRO A 554 14.77 -36.68 10.66
N LYS A 555 15.46 -37.66 11.27
CA LYS A 555 15.01 -38.31 12.50
C LYS A 555 14.98 -37.29 13.65
N CYS A 556 14.04 -37.40 14.61
CA CYS A 556 13.91 -36.47 15.76
C CYS A 556 15.22 -36.18 16.52
N LYS A 557 16.18 -37.12 16.57
CA LYS A 557 17.52 -36.89 17.16
C LYS A 557 18.33 -35.81 16.43
N GLN A 558 18.16 -35.61 15.12
CA GLN A 558 18.78 -34.51 14.35
C GLN A 558 18.04 -33.18 14.56
N LEU A 559 16.75 -33.19 14.87
CA LEU A 559 16.00 -31.97 15.18
C LEU A 559 16.46 -31.37 16.52
N LYS A 560 16.77 -32.21 17.53
CA LYS A 560 17.34 -31.77 18.82
C LYS A 560 18.78 -31.23 18.71
N THR A 561 19.49 -31.44 17.60
CA THR A 561 20.83 -30.86 17.37
C THR A 561 20.81 -29.43 16.81
N TYR A 562 19.65 -28.91 16.42
CA TYR A 562 19.51 -27.49 16.07
C TYR A 562 19.43 -26.67 17.36
N CYS A 563 20.56 -26.09 17.77
CA CYS A 563 20.59 -25.05 18.80
C CYS A 563 20.01 -23.74 18.25
N ASP A 564 18.71 -23.72 18.00
CA ASP A 564 17.96 -22.49 17.88
C ASP A 564 17.39 -22.16 19.27
N TYR A 565 17.74 -20.99 19.80
CA TYR A 565 17.39 -20.57 21.17
C TYR A 565 15.86 -20.41 21.34
N LEU A 566 15.13 -20.26 20.23
CA LEU A 566 13.67 -20.10 20.20
C LEU A 566 12.88 -21.41 20.03
N ALA A 567 13.52 -22.46 19.52
CA ALA A 567 12.84 -23.74 19.28
C ALA A 567 12.32 -24.39 20.58
N PRO A 568 13.06 -24.39 21.72
CA PRO A 568 12.55 -24.93 22.98
C PRO A 568 11.31 -24.19 23.48
N VAL A 569 11.26 -22.87 23.34
CA VAL A 569 10.16 -22.01 23.81
C VAL A 569 8.90 -22.17 22.93
N LEU A 570 9.08 -22.36 21.63
CA LEU A 570 7.97 -22.61 20.70
C LEU A 570 7.37 -24.01 20.85
N LEU A 571 8.16 -24.98 21.31
CA LEU A 571 7.77 -26.38 21.48
C LEU A 571 7.31 -26.71 22.92
N GLU A 572 7.50 -25.78 23.87
CA GLU A 572 7.05 -25.89 25.27
C GLU A 572 5.55 -26.22 25.42
N PRO A 573 4.61 -25.65 24.61
CA PRO A 573 3.19 -26.01 24.71
C PRO A 573 2.85 -27.44 24.24
N TRP A 574 3.79 -28.10 23.55
CA TRP A 574 3.58 -29.39 22.88
C TRP A 574 4.16 -30.57 23.66
N ASP A 575 4.71 -30.32 24.86
CA ASP A 575 5.15 -31.29 25.88
C ASP A 575 5.79 -32.58 25.31
N ILE A 576 6.75 -32.39 24.39
CA ILE A 576 7.38 -33.46 23.60
C ILE A 576 8.30 -34.34 24.47
N ASP A 577 8.60 -33.92 25.70
CA ASP A 577 9.50 -34.64 26.60
C ASP A 577 8.79 -35.73 27.45
N ALA A 578 7.48 -35.93 27.27
CA ALA A 578 6.72 -36.98 27.97
C ALA A 578 6.81 -38.39 27.33
N LEU A 579 7.45 -38.55 26.17
CA LEU A 579 7.76 -39.88 25.62
C LEU A 579 9.19 -40.26 26.02
N GLY A 580 9.28 -40.67 27.28
CA GLY A 580 10.52 -40.97 27.99
C GLY A 580 11.43 -41.97 27.28
N GLU A 581 12.72 -41.70 27.45
CA GLU A 581 13.84 -42.58 27.22
C GLU A 581 13.56 -43.99 27.77
N GLN A 582 13.44 -44.98 26.88
CA GLN A 582 13.85 -46.35 27.20
C GLN A 582 15.03 -46.72 26.30
N SER A 583 16.19 -46.67 26.98
CA SER A 583 17.47 -47.33 26.78
C SER A 583 17.80 -48.05 25.47
N GLU A 584 18.99 -47.72 25.01
CA GLU A 584 19.88 -48.51 24.16
C GLU A 584 20.14 -49.92 24.72
N ASP A 585 20.49 -50.82 23.80
CA ASP A 585 21.13 -52.14 23.98
C ASP A 585 20.30 -53.32 24.53
N SER A 586 19.89 -54.23 23.63
CA SER A 586 20.52 -55.56 23.51
C SER A 586 19.71 -56.50 22.61
N ASP A 587 20.36 -57.01 21.56
CA ASP A 587 19.93 -58.24 20.90
C ASP A 587 21.17 -59.10 20.64
N SER A 588 21.58 -59.86 21.66
CA SER A 588 22.14 -61.19 21.45
C SER A 588 22.01 -62.07 22.71
N ALA A 589 21.35 -63.21 22.49
CA ALA A 589 21.54 -64.51 23.13
C ALA A 589 21.10 -64.77 24.59
N SER A 590 20.05 -65.59 24.66
CA SER A 590 19.97 -66.86 25.39
C SER A 590 19.61 -66.92 26.89
N GLN A 591 18.68 -67.85 27.16
CA GLN A 591 18.65 -68.83 28.26
C GLN A 591 18.00 -68.49 29.63
N PHE A 592 17.06 -69.40 29.98
CA PHE A 592 16.68 -69.94 31.30
C PHE A 592 15.73 -69.19 32.27
N GLN A 593 14.56 -69.83 32.44
CA GLN A 593 13.82 -70.25 33.65
C GLN A 593 13.45 -69.29 34.81
N ASN A 594 12.13 -69.29 35.05
CA ASN A 594 11.39 -69.33 36.32
C ASN A 594 11.52 -68.19 37.35
N GLY A 595 10.39 -67.52 37.59
CA GLY A 595 9.94 -67.18 38.94
C GLY A 595 9.35 -65.78 39.14
N SER A 596 8.06 -65.76 39.42
CA SER A 596 7.38 -64.84 40.35
C SER A 596 7.08 -63.39 39.92
N GLU A 597 5.77 -63.17 39.78
CA GLU A 597 4.98 -62.05 40.32
C GLU A 597 4.96 -60.65 39.65
N CYS A 598 3.71 -60.25 39.43
CA CYS A 598 3.12 -58.90 39.42
C CYS A 598 3.03 -58.12 38.09
N ASP A 599 1.75 -57.97 37.71
CA ASP A 599 1.10 -56.77 37.19
C ASP A 599 1.24 -56.36 35.71
N SER A 600 0.15 -56.64 34.99
CA SER A 600 -0.57 -55.69 34.12
C SER A 600 0.17 -55.10 32.91
N ASN A 601 0.29 -55.87 31.83
CA ASN A 601 0.44 -55.33 30.47
C ASN A 601 -0.82 -55.65 29.63
N SER A 602 -1.51 -54.59 29.21
CA SER A 602 -2.16 -54.59 27.89
C SER A 602 -1.43 -53.53 27.06
N ASP A 603 -0.39 -53.98 26.37
CA ASP A 603 0.34 -53.22 25.35
C ASP A 603 -0.58 -53.08 24.13
N GLU A 604 -1.14 -51.89 23.91
CA GLU A 604 -1.65 -51.48 22.60
C GLU A 604 -0.74 -50.36 22.09
N GLU A 605 0.10 -50.71 21.10
CA GLU A 605 0.81 -49.74 20.27
C GLU A 605 -0.20 -48.80 19.62
N CYS A 606 -0.20 -47.53 20.03
CA CYS A 606 -1.07 -46.52 19.45
C CYS A 606 -0.51 -46.13 18.07
N ASP A 607 -1.09 -46.71 17.01
CA ASP A 607 -0.78 -46.36 15.64
C ASP A 607 -1.21 -44.91 15.36
N ILE A 608 -0.23 -44.04 15.11
CA ILE A 608 -0.44 -42.59 14.92
C ILE A 608 -1.34 -42.34 13.71
N GLU A 609 -1.29 -43.19 12.68
CA GLU A 609 -2.21 -43.09 11.54
C GLU A 609 -3.65 -43.38 11.97
N TYR A 610 -3.87 -44.31 12.90
CA TYR A 610 -5.18 -44.63 13.44
C TYR A 610 -5.70 -43.49 14.34
N ALA A 611 -4.84 -42.89 15.16
CA ALA A 611 -5.21 -41.77 16.03
C ALA A 611 -5.58 -40.51 15.24
N VAL A 612 -4.80 -40.16 14.20
CA VAL A 612 -5.09 -39.02 13.32
C VAL A 612 -6.34 -39.28 12.47
N SER A 613 -6.53 -40.51 11.97
CA SER A 613 -7.73 -40.89 11.23
C SER A 613 -8.98 -40.84 12.12
N ASN A 614 -8.89 -41.32 13.36
CA ASN A 614 -10.00 -41.22 14.31
C ASN A 614 -10.30 -39.78 14.67
N TRP A 615 -9.29 -38.92 14.85
CA TRP A 615 -9.50 -37.51 15.13
C TRP A 615 -10.19 -36.80 13.96
N LEU A 616 -9.77 -37.04 12.72
CA LEU A 616 -10.42 -36.50 11.51
C LEU A 616 -11.85 -37.00 11.36
N ASN A 617 -12.11 -38.29 11.62
CA ASN A 617 -13.44 -38.86 11.57
C ASN A 617 -14.36 -38.31 12.67
N THR A 618 -13.84 -38.12 13.88
CA THR A 618 -14.58 -37.52 15.00
C THR A 618 -14.92 -36.06 14.70
N TYR A 619 -13.95 -35.29 14.19
CA TYR A 619 -14.16 -33.91 13.77
C TYR A 619 -15.16 -33.78 12.61
N SER A 620 -15.13 -34.71 11.65
CA SER A 620 -16.09 -34.75 10.54
C SER A 620 -17.50 -35.14 11.00
N GLN A 621 -17.64 -36.01 11.99
CA GLN A 621 -18.93 -36.36 12.60
C GLN A 621 -19.50 -35.21 13.45
N GLU A 622 -18.65 -34.52 14.21
CA GLU A 622 -19.02 -33.30 14.94
C GLU A 622 -19.50 -32.21 13.98
N MET A 623 -18.79 -31.95 12.88
CA MET A 623 -19.24 -30.98 11.88
C MET A 623 -20.54 -31.39 11.15
N SER A 624 -20.77 -32.69 10.95
CA SER A 624 -22.00 -33.16 10.30
C SER A 624 -23.23 -33.01 11.21
N THR A 625 -23.07 -33.16 12.52
CA THR A 625 -24.15 -32.95 13.51
C THR A 625 -24.51 -31.47 13.68
N TYR A 626 -23.64 -30.53 13.30
CA TYR A 626 -23.97 -29.10 13.26
C TYR A 626 -24.79 -28.69 12.02
N ILE A 627 -24.79 -29.48 10.95
CA ILE A 627 -25.50 -29.15 9.69
C ILE A 627 -26.98 -29.58 9.74
N GLU A 628 -27.33 -30.64 10.49
CA GLU A 628 -28.69 -31.19 10.56
C GLU A 628 -29.72 -30.32 11.31
N TYR A 629 -29.33 -29.23 11.98
CA TYR A 629 -30.26 -28.32 12.69
C TYR A 629 -30.86 -27.19 11.82
N SER A 630 -30.71 -27.22 10.49
CA SER A 630 -31.13 -26.11 9.61
C SER A 630 -32.03 -26.47 8.43
N VAL A 631 -32.71 -27.61 8.46
CA VAL A 631 -33.69 -27.98 7.43
C VAL A 631 -35.09 -28.09 8.02
N ASP A 632 -35.85 -26.99 7.98
CA ASP A 632 -37.31 -27.05 8.00
C ASP A 632 -37.80 -27.55 6.63
N GLU A 633 -38.34 -28.77 6.59
CA GLU A 633 -38.94 -29.37 5.40
C GLU A 633 -40.28 -28.68 5.04
N GLU A 634 -40.28 -27.76 4.09
CA GLU A 634 -41.49 -27.40 3.34
C GLU A 634 -41.59 -28.21 2.04
N LYS A 635 -42.67 -29.00 1.96
CA LYS A 635 -43.05 -29.88 0.86
C LYS A 635 -43.07 -29.18 -0.50
N ILE A 636 -42.20 -29.61 -1.40
CA ILE A 636 -42.25 -29.29 -2.83
C ILE A 636 -43.38 -30.10 -3.46
N ASN A 637 -44.44 -29.42 -3.88
CA ASN A 637 -45.49 -29.96 -4.73
C ASN A 637 -45.05 -29.81 -6.19
N THR A 638 -44.72 -30.91 -6.85
CA THR A 638 -44.32 -30.96 -8.26
C THR A 638 -45.54 -30.86 -9.17
N ASN A 639 -45.54 -29.90 -10.10
CA ASN A 639 -46.26 -30.02 -11.36
C ASN A 639 -45.38 -29.46 -12.51
N PRO A 640 -45.06 -30.26 -13.54
CA PRO A 640 -44.42 -29.80 -14.76
C PRO A 640 -45.47 -29.43 -15.83
N ASN A 641 -45.15 -28.44 -16.67
CA ASN A 641 -45.73 -28.00 -17.96
C ASN A 641 -45.44 -26.48 -18.03
N ASP A 642 -44.90 -25.82 -19.05
CA ASP A 642 -44.78 -26.00 -20.50
C ASP A 642 -43.65 -25.03 -20.94
N SER A 643 -42.63 -25.44 -21.71
CA SER A 643 -42.49 -25.33 -23.17
C SER A 643 -42.40 -23.91 -23.77
N ASP A 644 -41.42 -23.76 -24.67
CA ASP A 644 -41.34 -22.78 -25.80
C ASP A 644 -40.94 -21.33 -25.47
N MET A 645 -40.20 -20.56 -26.26
CA MET A 645 -39.36 -20.73 -27.46
C MET A 645 -38.67 -19.35 -27.70
N LYS A 646 -37.48 -19.34 -28.33
CA LYS A 646 -36.99 -18.36 -29.35
C LYS A 646 -36.59 -16.92 -28.95
N GLU A 647 -35.37 -16.48 -29.31
CA GLU A 647 -35.01 -15.71 -30.56
C GLU A 647 -35.80 -14.37 -30.62
N ASP A 648 -35.29 -13.17 -30.85
CA ASP A 648 -33.99 -12.68 -31.34
C ASP A 648 -34.05 -11.11 -31.35
N ILE A 649 -32.90 -10.46 -31.57
CA ILE A 649 -32.72 -9.19 -32.32
C ILE A 649 -33.11 -7.81 -31.69
N SER A 650 -32.04 -7.05 -31.43
CA SER A 650 -31.68 -5.67 -31.88
C SER A 650 -32.71 -4.55 -32.17
N ALA A 651 -32.28 -3.34 -31.76
CA ALA A 651 -32.17 -2.08 -32.53
C ALA A 651 -33.15 -0.91 -32.29
N MET A 652 -32.57 0.27 -32.52
CA MET A 652 -33.10 1.66 -32.69
C MET A 652 -33.19 2.51 -31.40
N MET A 653 -32.47 3.65 -31.27
CA MET A 653 -32.60 4.96 -31.98
C MET A 653 -34.07 5.42 -31.97
N GLU A 654 -34.49 6.64 -31.62
CA GLU A 654 -33.92 7.98 -31.58
C GLU A 654 -34.99 8.90 -30.91
N HIS A 655 -34.60 10.11 -30.51
CA HIS A 655 -35.42 11.35 -30.34
C HIS A 655 -36.71 11.35 -29.48
N ASP A 656 -36.79 12.26 -28.50
CA ASP A 656 -37.47 13.56 -28.73
C ASP A 656 -37.36 14.53 -27.54
N GLU A 657 -37.36 15.81 -27.91
CA GLU A 657 -37.32 16.99 -27.03
C GLU A 657 -38.67 17.33 -26.38
N ASP A 658 -38.55 18.13 -25.33
CA ASP A 658 -39.33 19.34 -25.05
C ASP A 658 -40.65 19.29 -24.22
N ARG A 659 -40.61 20.18 -23.21
CA ARG A 659 -41.70 20.92 -22.54
C ARG A 659 -42.58 20.17 -21.54
N LEU A 660 -42.56 20.67 -20.30
CA LEU A 660 -43.59 21.61 -19.79
C LEU A 660 -43.23 22.09 -18.36
N LEU A 661 -43.18 23.41 -18.19
CA LEU A 661 -43.31 24.11 -16.90
C LEU A 661 -44.72 23.92 -16.33
N PRO A 662 -44.91 24.20 -15.04
CA PRO A 662 -45.70 25.39 -14.73
C PRO A 662 -45.14 26.27 -13.60
N LYS A 663 -45.38 27.58 -13.77
CA LYS A 663 -45.33 28.66 -12.75
C LYS A 663 -46.48 28.47 -11.74
N GLN A 664 -46.34 28.83 -10.46
CA GLN A 664 -46.74 30.08 -9.77
C GLN A 664 -46.93 29.60 -8.29
N GLU A 665 -46.74 30.34 -7.19
CA GLU A 665 -47.01 31.74 -6.89
C GLU A 665 -46.42 32.10 -5.50
N MET A 666 -46.12 33.38 -5.31
CA MET A 666 -45.65 34.00 -4.06
C MET A 666 -46.68 33.96 -2.92
N LYS A 667 -46.18 33.86 -1.67
CA LYS A 667 -46.80 34.55 -0.52
C LYS A 667 -45.74 35.20 0.36
N ILE A 668 -45.96 36.49 0.58
CA ILE A 668 -45.28 37.41 1.50
C ILE A 668 -45.92 37.25 2.87
N SER A 669 -45.12 37.31 3.94
CA SER A 669 -45.53 37.90 5.21
C SER A 669 -44.31 38.38 5.98
N ASP A 670 -44.27 39.69 6.18
CA ASP A 670 -43.45 40.41 7.14
C ASP A 670 -43.75 39.96 8.59
N GLU A 671 -42.77 40.05 9.49
CA GLU A 671 -42.91 40.84 10.73
C GLU A 671 -41.58 41.03 11.48
N LEU A 672 -41.41 42.27 11.94
CA LEU A 672 -40.32 42.86 12.71
C LEU A 672 -40.52 42.67 14.22
N SER A 673 -39.43 42.50 14.98
CA SER A 673 -39.21 43.07 16.33
C SER A 673 -37.77 42.75 16.77
N GLN A 674 -36.81 43.68 16.76
CA GLN A 674 -36.50 44.78 17.70
C GLN A 674 -36.13 44.38 19.15
N ASN A 675 -34.89 44.77 19.50
CA ASN A 675 -34.40 45.36 20.77
C ASN A 675 -34.01 44.45 21.96
N ILE A 676 -33.06 44.75 22.88
CA ILE A 676 -31.97 45.76 23.11
C ILE A 676 -31.19 45.22 24.36
N PHE A 677 -29.92 45.63 24.53
CA PHE A 677 -29.02 45.75 25.74
C PHE A 677 -27.74 44.88 25.68
N GLN A 678 -26.49 45.37 25.47
CA GLN A 678 -25.62 46.28 26.27
C GLN A 678 -25.52 45.85 27.76
N ASN A 679 -24.39 45.74 28.47
CA ASN A 679 -22.98 46.12 28.28
C ASN A 679 -22.18 45.66 29.55
N ILE A 680 -20.83 45.67 29.50
CA ILE A 680 -19.87 45.93 30.63
C ILE A 680 -19.68 44.79 31.68
N SER A 681 -18.51 44.38 32.20
CA SER A 681 -17.09 44.77 32.08
C SER A 681 -16.17 43.75 32.80
N SER A 682 -14.91 43.73 32.35
CA SER A 682 -13.63 43.46 33.04
C SER A 682 -13.57 43.20 34.56
N ILE A 683 -12.63 42.34 34.97
CA ILE A 683 -11.57 42.64 35.97
C ILE A 683 -10.37 41.69 35.74
N GLU A 684 -9.18 42.29 35.70
CA GLU A 684 -7.85 41.70 35.64
C GLU A 684 -7.27 41.38 37.03
N ASN A 685 -6.19 40.60 37.01
CA ASN A 685 -4.95 40.68 37.83
C ASN A 685 -4.65 39.60 38.89
N ASP A 686 -3.56 38.89 38.56
CA ASP A 686 -2.33 38.67 39.34
C ASP A 686 -2.34 37.83 40.62
N SER A 687 -1.52 36.77 40.66
CA SER A 687 -0.11 36.92 41.09
C SER A 687 0.61 35.58 41.33
N ASN A 688 1.90 35.59 41.01
CA ASN A 688 2.94 34.59 41.31
C ASN A 688 3.19 34.40 42.81
N VAL A 689 3.51 33.17 43.27
CA VAL A 689 4.52 32.91 44.33
C VAL A 689 5.21 31.54 44.13
N ARG A 690 6.53 31.56 44.36
CA ARG A 690 7.57 30.51 44.31
C ARG A 690 7.54 29.50 45.47
N ASN A 691 8.07 28.30 45.17
CA ASN A 691 8.94 27.39 45.96
C ASN A 691 8.59 27.00 47.42
N GLN A 692 8.53 25.68 47.69
CA GLN A 692 9.55 24.95 48.49
C GLN A 692 9.25 23.44 48.60
N CYS A 693 10.32 22.63 48.51
CA CYS A 693 10.39 21.21 48.87
C CYS A 693 10.15 20.98 50.37
N VAL A 694 9.50 19.88 50.76
CA VAL A 694 9.91 18.99 51.88
C VAL A 694 9.38 17.57 51.60
N THR A 695 10.19 16.62 52.06
CA THR A 695 10.23 15.15 52.01
C THR A 695 9.10 14.37 52.72
N ASP A 696 9.13 13.07 52.41
CA ASP A 696 8.72 11.89 53.20
C ASP A 696 7.31 11.30 53.04
N GLY A 697 7.27 10.00 52.71
CA GLY A 697 6.07 9.17 52.81
C GLY A 697 6.20 7.82 52.11
N ARG A 698 6.74 6.81 52.83
CA ARG A 698 6.82 5.41 52.41
C ARG A 698 5.44 4.75 52.26
N PHE A 699 5.42 3.68 51.45
CA PHE A 699 4.46 2.56 51.35
C PHE A 699 3.04 2.87 50.84
N THR A 700 2.70 2.32 49.67
CA THR A 700 1.54 1.41 49.54
C THR A 700 1.72 0.44 48.38
N LYS A 701 1.45 -0.83 48.68
CA LYS A 701 1.37 -1.98 47.78
C LYS A 701 0.51 -1.68 46.54
N GLU A 702 1.00 -2.12 45.39
CA GLU A 702 0.24 -2.27 44.15
C GLU A 702 -1.03 -3.09 44.43
N LYS A 703 -2.19 -2.49 44.14
CA LYS A 703 -3.45 -3.22 43.99
C LYS A 703 -3.54 -3.68 42.53
N PRO A 704 -3.93 -4.94 42.25
CA PRO A 704 -4.25 -5.34 40.89
C PRO A 704 -5.49 -4.57 40.40
N ILE A 705 -5.37 -4.02 39.19
CA ILE A 705 -6.44 -3.40 38.42
C ILE A 705 -7.47 -4.51 38.06
N PRO A 706 -8.78 -4.27 38.18
CA PRO A 706 -9.78 -5.28 37.93
C PRO A 706 -9.88 -5.56 36.42
N THR A 707 -9.59 -6.81 36.03
CA THR A 707 -9.93 -7.34 34.70
C THR A 707 -11.46 -7.41 34.57
N THR A 708 -12.07 -6.44 33.91
CA THR A 708 -13.42 -6.56 33.39
C THR A 708 -13.39 -7.57 32.23
N LYS A 709 -13.55 -8.85 32.55
CA LYS A 709 -13.92 -9.88 31.56
C LYS A 709 -15.27 -9.49 30.94
N LYS A 710 -15.26 -8.86 29.77
CA LYS A 710 -16.45 -8.78 28.92
C LYS A 710 -16.75 -10.21 28.46
N LYS A 711 -17.89 -10.75 28.90
CA LYS A 711 -18.49 -11.96 28.32
C LYS A 711 -18.88 -11.62 26.88
N TYR A 712 -18.17 -12.17 25.90
CA TYR A 712 -18.67 -12.24 24.55
C TYR A 712 -19.88 -13.19 24.54
N VAL A 713 -21.05 -12.63 24.20
CA VAL A 713 -22.20 -13.42 23.81
C VAL A 713 -21.92 -13.86 22.38
N SER A 714 -21.73 -15.16 22.18
CA SER A 714 -21.65 -15.78 20.86
C SER A 714 -22.98 -15.56 20.13
N GLY A 715 -22.99 -14.64 19.18
CA GLY A 715 -24.06 -14.50 18.19
C GLY A 715 -23.60 -15.18 16.91
N PHE A 716 -24.23 -16.32 16.62
CA PHE A 716 -24.11 -17.08 15.36
C PHE A 716 -24.65 -16.29 14.17
#